data_AF-A0AAD7CME1-F1
#
_entry.id   AF-A0AAD7CME1-F1
#
_cell.length_a   1.000
_cell.length_b   1.000
_cell.length_c   1.000
_cell.angle_alpha   90.00
_cell.angle_beta   90.00
_cell.angle_gamma   90.00
#
_symmetry.space_group_name_H-M   'P 1'
#
loop_
_entity.id
_entity.type
_entity.pdbx_description
1 polymer ?
#
loop_
_entity_poly.entity_id
_entity_poly.type
_entity_poly.pdbx_seq_one_letter_code
_entity_poly.pdbx_strand_id
1 'polypeptide(L)'
;MHNGGLHVLGKSAYNPGYKVFRDVQVDYGAKGDGVTDDTDAINLAISDGARCGLGCVSSSITPAIVYFPPGKYRVIKPIVPYYFTSLVGDYNNKPVLFADPGFVGEAVIDADPYKPGVSNADGSGINWWKNQNNFFRSVRNFVIDVTAVSPDQYGTGIHWQVGQATSLINIDFKMSSAPGTKHQGVYAENGSGGFMSDLTFDGGAFGLWISNQQFTVRNIKITNAGTAIYQQWNWGFTWQNIQISNCQVGFDLNTGGLTLDTQSAAGVLIVDSSISNTGIGIRMSSTQPTSLAGSLVLDEVVFSGISTANIQDSAGVVLAANSGAVGSWFQGNVYLARGVHTLGQRPEALTDSTGAFFAKSRPQYQDYSDEQFLSIMALKELGAAGDGVTDDTVAVNTFLQKYSGCAILLFEAGTYLVTDTIFVPAGTIIVGEMFSVIMGSGPKFADQNSPTPVIRVGNPGDTGAVEISDMVITTTGGSAGAIGIEWNIKESSQGAAGMWDVHVRLGGAKGTNINAANCPTSSTDMSKCASAFLGIHITKTGSGYFENIWVWNADHDLDDPAETQLNVFSARGVLVESTGPVWLVGTASEHHVIYQYAFNNARNIYAGLMQTETPYFQPTPNPPAPFFTNSLYGDPPGTQLNAWGLVITGSYDVFVYGAGFYSFFQTYSQNCVPNRNCQDSMVLVDQQSTAIYLYQLTTAGSTNMLSYPNVSIAKQTDNINGFASTLSLWEAPSITAPADSCGGSARRAVAQPRRVNPRSNLLPRQSEDFNYYSLNHAKIATDLMVGGLDGDGSRKPRQNCVFYVNQRDVDPEDPNYAKNRAIEFAALMNAQNPGSDYHTLYDVYDTAAAFSYTENPMASAWTGGNLRTWFQDTSQAFAELCSGHLYLIVDAEPEEIWDQSIWITHEWPAVVATGLVTQVTEIRPEDVGRAVADNGRTRFIRFYPYRGGQPPGATPPRDGDQGEIDSCVSVDPDVVDQWAGVVDVSGDFAPFKEGTCTMHIHQYFNENAGGGTFGDPQYSATYSVEVTMYDDGATHKIGFQSRLDAPYNMVSKFDNLFVVTPVEDGDYIQFTLGDQTWRNDDGSCSVGGWDHGADRQMDCGFTCTWGGGDSTDPLSSGSQKL
;
A
#
# COMPACT_ATOMS: atom_id res chain seq x y z
N MET A 1 -15.25 4.66 34.95
CA MET A 1 -16.62 4.24 34.57
C MET A 1 -17.72 4.30 35.64
N HIS A 2 -17.62 3.80 36.89
CA HIS A 2 -18.80 3.80 37.81
C HIS A 2 -18.82 4.77 39.01
N ASN A 3 -17.85 5.69 39.16
CA ASN A 3 -17.92 6.77 40.17
C ASN A 3 -18.02 8.19 39.58
N GLY A 4 -18.69 8.31 38.42
CA GLY A 4 -19.20 9.60 37.90
C GLY A 4 -18.50 10.16 36.66
N GLY A 5 -18.55 9.49 35.51
CA GLY A 5 -18.00 10.09 34.28
C GLY A 5 -18.50 9.57 32.93
N LEU A 6 -18.74 8.26 32.75
CA LEU A 6 -19.17 7.72 31.45
C LEU A 6 -20.49 6.95 31.56
N HIS A 7 -21.60 7.57 31.13
CA HIS A 7 -22.88 6.88 30.97
C HIS A 7 -22.87 6.13 29.64
N VAL A 8 -22.63 4.82 29.67
CA VAL A 8 -22.62 3.98 28.48
C VAL A 8 -24.07 3.72 28.04
N LEU A 9 -24.48 4.31 26.92
CA LEU A 9 -25.83 4.19 26.34
C LEU A 9 -25.93 3.13 25.23
N GLY A 10 -24.88 2.33 25.06
CA GLY A 10 -24.78 1.33 24.00
C GLY A 10 -25.94 0.36 23.95
N LYS A 11 -26.35 0.03 22.71
CA LYS A 11 -27.45 -0.87 22.39
C LYS A 11 -27.09 -1.78 21.22
N SER A 12 -27.70 -2.96 21.18
CA SER A 12 -27.71 -3.76 19.96
C SER A 12 -28.90 -3.34 19.09
N ALA A 13 -28.63 -2.67 17.96
CA ALA A 13 -29.66 -2.11 17.06
C ALA A 13 -30.75 -3.13 16.69
N TYR A 14 -30.35 -4.37 16.42
CA TYR A 14 -31.24 -5.46 16.00
C TYR A 14 -31.61 -6.44 17.12
N ASN A 15 -31.36 -6.05 18.39
CA ASN A 15 -31.85 -6.74 19.58
C ASN A 15 -32.29 -5.71 20.65
N PRO A 16 -33.46 -5.07 20.47
CA PRO A 16 -33.89 -3.97 21.34
C PRO A 16 -34.04 -4.39 22.81
N GLY A 17 -33.55 -3.54 23.72
CA GLY A 17 -33.60 -3.79 25.18
C GLY A 17 -32.47 -4.67 25.72
N TYR A 18 -31.56 -5.12 24.85
CA TYR A 18 -30.38 -5.89 25.22
C TYR A 18 -29.28 -5.03 25.86
N LYS A 19 -28.61 -5.57 26.90
CA LYS A 19 -27.52 -4.91 27.63
C LYS A 19 -26.15 -5.31 27.07
N VAL A 20 -25.39 -4.34 26.56
CA VAL A 20 -24.05 -4.55 25.97
C VAL A 20 -22.96 -4.54 27.05
N PHE A 21 -22.77 -3.41 27.73
CA PHE A 21 -21.78 -3.25 28.82
C PHE A 21 -22.24 -3.92 30.11
N ARG A 22 -21.32 -4.62 30.78
CA ARG A 22 -21.59 -5.42 31.98
C ARG A 22 -20.41 -5.37 32.92
N ASP A 23 -20.64 -4.92 34.14
CA ASP A 23 -19.62 -4.93 35.19
C ASP A 23 -19.85 -6.12 36.12
N VAL A 24 -18.86 -7.02 36.20
CA VAL A 24 -18.99 -8.27 36.96
C VAL A 24 -19.27 -8.04 38.45
N GLN A 25 -18.81 -6.93 39.03
CA GLN A 25 -19.01 -6.63 40.45
C GLN A 25 -20.35 -5.94 40.70
N VAL A 26 -20.58 -4.78 40.09
CA VAL A 26 -21.75 -3.97 40.45
C VAL A 26 -23.06 -4.52 39.89
N ASP A 27 -23.03 -5.18 38.74
CA ASP A 27 -24.23 -5.71 38.10
C ASP A 27 -24.50 -7.17 38.49
N TYR A 28 -23.46 -7.99 38.66
CA TYR A 28 -23.58 -9.46 38.79
C TYR A 28 -23.06 -10.02 40.10
N GLY A 29 -22.47 -9.18 40.96
CA GLY A 29 -22.19 -9.51 42.36
C GLY A 29 -20.88 -10.22 42.63
N ALA A 30 -19.98 -10.34 41.64
CA ALA A 30 -18.60 -10.81 41.86
C ALA A 30 -17.92 -9.95 42.94
N LYS A 31 -17.10 -10.57 43.78
CA LYS A 31 -16.45 -9.90 44.93
C LYS A 31 -15.05 -9.42 44.62
N GLY A 32 -14.29 -10.14 43.81
CA GLY A 32 -12.91 -9.78 43.52
C GLY A 32 -12.01 -9.76 44.77
N ASP A 33 -12.34 -10.53 45.81
CA ASP A 33 -11.65 -10.55 47.12
C ASP A 33 -10.60 -11.68 47.25
N GLY A 34 -10.50 -12.55 46.25
CA GLY A 34 -9.60 -13.70 46.18
C GLY A 34 -10.02 -14.90 47.03
N VAL A 35 -11.20 -14.85 47.64
CA VAL A 35 -11.72 -15.87 48.57
C VAL A 35 -13.08 -16.39 48.10
N THR A 36 -13.99 -15.48 47.76
CA THR A 36 -15.30 -15.82 47.20
C THR A 36 -15.14 -16.44 45.82
N ASP A 37 -15.87 -17.51 45.54
CA ASP A 37 -15.96 -18.04 44.18
C ASP A 37 -16.80 -17.10 43.31
N ASP A 38 -16.15 -16.43 42.38
CA ASP A 38 -16.77 -15.46 41.48
C ASP A 38 -17.21 -16.07 40.15
N THR A 39 -17.03 -17.37 39.95
CA THR A 39 -17.21 -18.01 38.64
C THR A 39 -18.62 -17.86 38.09
N ASP A 40 -19.64 -18.07 38.94
CA ASP A 40 -21.04 -17.98 38.52
C ASP A 40 -21.47 -16.54 38.24
N ALA A 41 -20.98 -15.57 39.03
CA ALA A 41 -21.26 -14.16 38.80
C ALA A 41 -20.65 -13.69 37.47
N ILE A 42 -19.41 -14.08 37.18
CA ILE A 42 -18.72 -13.75 35.92
C ILE A 42 -19.42 -14.40 34.73
N ASN A 43 -19.73 -15.70 34.79
CA ASN A 43 -20.42 -16.39 33.69
C ASN A 43 -21.86 -15.89 33.51
N LEU A 44 -22.52 -15.42 34.57
CA LEU A 44 -23.81 -14.75 34.45
C LEU A 44 -23.66 -13.40 33.72
N ALA A 45 -22.65 -12.60 34.05
CA ALA A 45 -22.34 -11.37 33.30
C ALA A 45 -22.09 -11.67 31.82
N ILE A 46 -21.45 -12.79 31.51
CA ILE A 46 -21.22 -13.17 30.12
C ILE A 46 -22.50 -13.63 29.44
N SER A 47 -23.34 -14.44 30.08
CA SER A 47 -24.48 -15.12 29.44
C SER A 47 -25.81 -14.36 29.47
N ASP A 48 -25.94 -13.33 30.32
CA ASP A 48 -27.15 -12.52 30.43
C ASP A 48 -27.58 -11.90 29.10
N GLY A 49 -28.90 -11.83 28.86
CA GLY A 49 -29.48 -11.31 27.63
C GLY A 49 -29.67 -12.33 26.50
N ALA A 50 -29.83 -13.61 26.83
CA ALA A 50 -30.12 -14.69 25.86
C ALA A 50 -29.13 -14.75 24.69
N ARG A 51 -27.84 -14.78 25.04
CA ARG A 51 -26.74 -14.68 24.07
C ARG A 51 -26.46 -15.99 23.34
N CYS A 52 -25.61 -15.89 22.31
CA CYS A 52 -25.16 -17.01 21.51
C CYS A 52 -24.16 -17.90 22.28
N GLY A 53 -24.71 -18.88 23.02
CA GLY A 53 -23.98 -19.93 23.73
C GLY A 53 -24.15 -21.30 23.08
N LEU A 54 -24.18 -22.36 23.89
CA LEU A 54 -24.39 -23.74 23.41
C LEU A 54 -25.63 -23.87 22.52
N GLY A 55 -25.43 -24.37 21.29
CA GLY A 55 -26.50 -24.60 20.32
C GLY A 55 -26.79 -23.41 19.40
N CYS A 56 -26.14 -22.27 19.61
CA CYS A 56 -26.08 -21.16 18.66
C CYS A 56 -24.76 -21.22 17.88
N VAL A 57 -24.82 -21.14 16.55
CA VAL A 57 -23.66 -21.29 15.65
C VAL A 57 -22.81 -20.02 15.55
N SER A 58 -23.45 -18.85 15.55
CA SER A 58 -22.83 -17.52 15.53
C SER A 58 -23.93 -16.46 15.76
N SER A 59 -23.55 -15.21 16.01
CA SER A 59 -24.50 -14.09 16.09
C SER A 59 -23.79 -12.75 15.90
N SER A 60 -24.45 -11.82 15.21
CA SER A 60 -24.01 -10.42 15.09
C SER A 60 -24.79 -9.46 16.01
N ILE A 61 -25.81 -9.93 16.74
CA ILE A 61 -26.80 -9.09 17.43
C ILE A 61 -26.73 -9.19 18.97
N THR A 62 -25.79 -9.97 19.51
CA THR A 62 -25.59 -10.14 20.95
C THR A 62 -24.15 -9.84 21.41
N PRO A 63 -23.58 -8.66 21.07
CA PRO A 63 -22.24 -8.28 21.50
C PRO A 63 -22.16 -8.11 23.02
N ALA A 64 -20.99 -8.25 23.62
CA ALA A 64 -20.82 -8.05 25.05
C ALA A 64 -19.46 -7.46 25.40
N ILE A 65 -19.45 -6.41 26.21
CA ILE A 65 -18.25 -6.00 26.94
C ILE A 65 -18.48 -6.38 28.40
N VAL A 66 -17.67 -7.31 28.88
CA VAL A 66 -17.68 -7.72 30.28
C VAL A 66 -16.45 -7.12 30.95
N TYR A 67 -16.69 -6.06 31.72
CA TYR A 67 -15.68 -5.31 32.44
C TYR A 67 -15.39 -5.93 33.81
N PHE A 68 -14.10 -6.01 34.14
CA PHE A 68 -13.59 -6.52 35.41
C PHE A 68 -12.86 -5.39 36.13
N PRO A 69 -13.48 -4.79 37.16
CA PRO A 69 -12.80 -3.85 38.04
C PRO A 69 -11.57 -4.49 38.71
N PRO A 70 -10.63 -3.67 39.23
CA PRO A 70 -9.49 -4.19 39.98
C PRO A 70 -9.93 -5.12 41.12
N GLY A 71 -9.26 -6.27 41.24
CA GLY A 71 -9.61 -7.28 42.22
C GLY A 71 -8.94 -8.62 41.92
N LYS A 72 -9.08 -9.56 42.85
CA LYS A 72 -8.66 -10.95 42.67
C LYS A 72 -9.92 -11.82 42.60
N TYR A 73 -10.25 -12.33 41.42
CA TYR A 73 -11.44 -13.14 41.19
C TYR A 73 -11.04 -14.61 41.27
N ARG A 74 -11.42 -15.28 42.37
CA ARG A 74 -11.19 -16.72 42.50
C ARG A 74 -12.22 -17.47 41.66
N VAL A 75 -11.75 -18.38 40.82
CA VAL A 75 -12.60 -19.20 39.94
C VAL A 75 -12.32 -20.68 40.10
N ILE A 76 -13.37 -21.51 40.06
CA ILE A 76 -13.28 -22.96 40.27
C ILE A 76 -13.61 -23.78 39.00
N LYS A 77 -14.11 -23.13 37.96
CA LYS A 77 -14.46 -23.72 36.66
C LYS A 77 -14.26 -22.66 35.55
N PRO A 78 -14.30 -23.03 34.26
CA PRO A 78 -14.02 -22.10 33.18
C PRO A 78 -14.96 -20.89 33.15
N ILE A 79 -14.37 -19.73 32.83
CA ILE A 79 -15.07 -18.57 32.32
C ILE A 79 -15.27 -18.82 30.83
N VAL A 80 -16.53 -18.88 30.38
CA VAL A 80 -16.87 -19.21 28.99
C VAL A 80 -17.33 -17.94 28.30
N PRO A 81 -16.45 -17.14 27.65
CA PRO A 81 -16.90 -16.05 26.80
C PRO A 81 -17.82 -16.64 25.72
N TYR A 82 -19.07 -16.18 25.65
CA TYR A 82 -19.98 -16.56 24.56
C TYR A 82 -19.53 -15.89 23.24
N TYR A 83 -20.12 -16.29 22.12
CA TYR A 83 -19.82 -15.67 20.82
C TYR A 83 -19.96 -14.14 20.89
N PHE A 84 -19.08 -13.40 20.20
CA PHE A 84 -19.10 -11.94 20.16
C PHE A 84 -18.90 -11.25 21.55
N THR A 85 -17.87 -11.66 22.31
CA THR A 85 -17.58 -11.14 23.66
C THR A 85 -16.18 -10.54 23.76
N SER A 86 -16.06 -9.38 24.39
CA SER A 86 -14.80 -8.87 24.94
C SER A 86 -14.78 -8.94 26.45
N LEU A 87 -13.77 -9.58 27.02
CA LEU A 87 -13.45 -9.54 28.44
C LEU A 87 -12.40 -8.43 28.65
N VAL A 88 -12.72 -7.43 29.45
CA VAL A 88 -11.89 -6.23 29.62
C VAL A 88 -11.58 -6.03 31.10
N GLY A 89 -10.34 -6.30 31.49
CA GLY A 89 -9.83 -5.90 32.78
C GLY A 89 -9.47 -4.42 32.83
N ASP A 90 -9.44 -3.87 34.03
CA ASP A 90 -8.86 -2.56 34.29
C ASP A 90 -7.39 -2.51 33.85
N TYR A 91 -7.01 -1.53 33.03
CA TYR A 91 -5.64 -1.42 32.52
C TYR A 91 -4.63 -1.05 33.60
N ASN A 92 -4.97 -0.07 34.44
CA ASN A 92 -4.06 0.51 35.43
C ASN A 92 -3.82 -0.45 36.60
N ASN A 93 -4.83 -1.22 36.97
CA ASN A 93 -4.75 -2.22 38.02
C ASN A 93 -5.38 -3.54 37.54
N LYS A 94 -4.63 -4.28 36.71
CA LYS A 94 -5.06 -5.54 36.11
C LYS A 94 -5.74 -6.46 37.14
N PRO A 95 -7.00 -6.86 36.94
CA PRO A 95 -7.63 -7.87 37.75
C PRO A 95 -6.92 -9.23 37.61
N VAL A 96 -6.90 -9.98 38.71
CA VAL A 96 -6.31 -11.32 38.76
C VAL A 96 -7.42 -12.37 38.66
N LEU A 97 -7.43 -13.15 37.59
CA LEU A 97 -8.22 -14.38 37.51
C LEU A 97 -7.41 -15.51 38.18
N PHE A 98 -7.82 -15.90 39.37
CA PHE A 98 -7.09 -16.85 40.21
C PHE A 98 -7.78 -18.23 40.17
N ALA A 99 -7.15 -19.20 39.53
CA ALA A 99 -7.64 -20.57 39.51
C ALA A 99 -7.49 -21.20 40.90
N ASP A 100 -8.59 -21.71 41.44
CA ASP A 100 -8.61 -22.42 42.71
C ASP A 100 -7.78 -23.71 42.68
N PRO A 101 -7.19 -24.18 43.81
CA PRO A 101 -6.54 -25.48 43.85
C PRO A 101 -7.41 -26.66 43.39
N GLY A 102 -8.74 -26.55 43.54
CA GLY A 102 -9.71 -27.52 43.06
C GLY A 102 -10.34 -27.15 41.71
N PHE A 103 -9.70 -26.30 40.90
CA PHE A 103 -10.21 -25.90 39.59
C PHE A 103 -10.42 -27.13 38.68
N VAL A 104 -11.59 -27.19 38.02
CA VAL A 104 -11.92 -28.26 37.06
C VAL A 104 -12.43 -27.63 35.77
N GLY A 105 -11.73 -27.90 34.66
CA GLY A 105 -12.09 -27.45 33.32
C GLY A 105 -10.89 -27.43 32.39
N GLU A 106 -11.12 -27.12 31.11
CA GLU A 106 -10.06 -27.07 30.09
C GLU A 106 -9.05 -25.95 30.36
N ALA A 107 -9.55 -24.76 30.68
CA ALA A 107 -8.77 -23.57 30.99
C ALA A 107 -9.56 -22.56 31.83
N VAL A 108 -8.87 -21.61 32.47
CA VAL A 108 -9.50 -20.51 33.23
C VAL A 108 -10.47 -19.72 32.35
N ILE A 109 -10.07 -19.42 31.11
CA ILE A 109 -10.95 -18.90 30.05
C ILE A 109 -11.05 -19.94 28.94
N ASP A 110 -12.26 -20.31 28.56
CA ASP A 110 -12.53 -21.30 27.51
C ASP A 110 -13.36 -20.67 26.38
N ALA A 111 -12.66 -20.31 25.29
CA ALA A 111 -13.26 -19.58 24.16
C ALA A 111 -14.08 -20.46 23.21
N ASP A 112 -13.99 -21.79 23.31
CA ASP A 112 -14.80 -22.72 22.53
C ASP A 112 -14.97 -24.07 23.23
N PRO A 113 -15.83 -24.16 24.26
CA PRO A 113 -15.93 -25.36 25.07
C PRO A 113 -16.36 -26.57 24.27
N TYR A 114 -15.95 -27.74 24.72
CA TYR A 114 -16.47 -29.00 24.20
C TYR A 114 -17.89 -29.29 24.71
N LYS A 115 -18.75 -29.79 23.83
CA LYS A 115 -20.11 -30.26 24.15
C LYS A 115 -20.02 -31.47 25.07
N PRO A 116 -20.62 -31.42 26.27
CA PRO A 116 -20.53 -32.52 27.22
C PRO A 116 -21.11 -33.83 26.66
N GLY A 117 -20.31 -34.89 26.65
CA GLY A 117 -20.75 -36.23 26.26
C GLY A 117 -21.03 -36.43 24.76
N VAL A 118 -20.61 -35.49 23.91
CA VAL A 118 -20.77 -35.57 22.45
C VAL A 118 -19.40 -35.56 21.78
N SER A 119 -19.16 -36.53 20.90
CA SER A 119 -17.94 -36.64 20.12
C SER A 119 -18.24 -36.89 18.64
N ASN A 120 -17.30 -36.52 17.78
CA ASN A 120 -17.24 -36.96 16.41
C ASN A 120 -17.06 -38.49 16.34
N ALA A 121 -17.22 -39.05 15.13
CA ALA A 121 -17.09 -40.49 14.90
C ALA A 121 -15.68 -41.04 15.20
N ASP A 122 -14.66 -40.19 15.14
CA ASP A 122 -13.28 -40.51 15.49
C ASP A 122 -12.97 -40.37 17.00
N GLY A 123 -13.97 -39.96 17.80
CA GLY A 123 -13.86 -39.78 19.25
C GLY A 123 -13.39 -38.39 19.69
N SER A 124 -13.07 -37.47 18.77
CA SER A 124 -12.76 -36.08 19.12
C SER A 124 -13.99 -35.34 19.65
N GLY A 125 -13.81 -34.41 20.58
CA GLY A 125 -14.93 -33.62 21.12
C GLY A 125 -15.58 -32.74 20.04
N ILE A 126 -16.86 -32.41 20.21
CA ILE A 126 -17.53 -31.41 19.36
C ILE A 126 -17.59 -30.09 20.11
N ASN A 127 -17.06 -29.01 19.55
CA ASN A 127 -17.07 -27.69 20.17
C ASN A 127 -18.45 -27.01 20.11
N TRP A 128 -18.61 -25.91 20.85
CA TRP A 128 -19.84 -25.11 20.84
C TRP A 128 -20.00 -24.42 19.49
N TRP A 129 -18.94 -23.80 19.01
CA TRP A 129 -18.85 -23.13 17.72
C TRP A 129 -17.92 -23.92 16.79
N LYS A 130 -18.03 -23.67 15.49
CA LYS A 130 -17.04 -24.16 14.53
C LYS A 130 -15.82 -23.27 14.66
N ASN A 131 -14.64 -23.85 14.92
CA ASN A 131 -13.43 -23.07 15.21
C ASN A 131 -13.06 -22.05 14.12
N GLN A 132 -13.25 -22.38 12.83
CA GLN A 132 -13.01 -21.44 11.72
C GLN A 132 -14.01 -20.29 11.69
N ASN A 133 -15.18 -20.45 12.32
CA ASN A 133 -16.24 -19.43 12.37
C ASN A 133 -16.30 -18.75 13.74
N ASN A 134 -15.36 -19.01 14.66
CA ASN A 134 -15.41 -18.49 16.03
C ASN A 134 -14.83 -17.06 16.11
N PHE A 135 -15.54 -16.10 15.52
CA PHE A 135 -15.09 -14.71 15.31
C PHE A 135 -15.38 -13.76 16.49
N PHE A 136 -14.84 -12.54 16.40
CA PHE A 136 -15.22 -11.36 17.19
C PHE A 136 -15.05 -11.51 18.72
N ARG A 137 -13.85 -11.91 19.16
CA ARG A 137 -13.53 -12.09 20.59
C ARG A 137 -12.31 -11.31 20.99
N SER A 138 -12.33 -10.71 22.17
CA SER A 138 -11.14 -10.06 22.71
C SER A 138 -10.99 -10.34 24.20
N VAL A 139 -9.77 -10.59 24.66
CA VAL A 139 -9.47 -10.64 26.10
C VAL A 139 -8.30 -9.71 26.35
N ARG A 140 -8.46 -8.78 27.29
CA ARG A 140 -7.42 -7.80 27.56
C ARG A 140 -7.29 -7.39 29.02
N ASN A 141 -6.05 -7.07 29.41
CA ASN A 141 -5.68 -6.48 30.71
C ASN A 141 -5.94 -7.40 31.91
N PHE A 142 -5.42 -8.63 31.89
CA PHE A 142 -5.57 -9.57 33.01
C PHE A 142 -4.23 -10.06 33.54
N VAL A 143 -4.21 -10.44 34.82
CA VAL A 143 -3.29 -11.45 35.31
C VAL A 143 -4.07 -12.76 35.40
N ILE A 144 -3.60 -13.84 34.77
CA ILE A 144 -4.18 -15.17 34.89
C ILE A 144 -3.22 -16.03 35.72
N ASP A 145 -3.65 -16.38 36.93
CA ASP A 145 -2.83 -17.06 37.91
C ASP A 145 -3.35 -18.48 38.16
N VAL A 146 -2.61 -19.47 37.65
CA VAL A 146 -2.89 -20.89 37.84
C VAL A 146 -1.93 -21.54 38.83
N THR A 147 -1.12 -20.77 39.57
CA THR A 147 -0.07 -21.31 40.45
C THR A 147 -0.59 -22.14 41.63
N ALA A 148 -1.87 -21.98 41.98
CA ALA A 148 -2.51 -22.72 43.05
C ALA A 148 -3.04 -24.10 42.61
N VAL A 149 -3.21 -24.32 41.31
CA VAL A 149 -3.46 -25.65 40.75
C VAL A 149 -2.22 -26.51 40.96
N SER A 150 -2.41 -27.79 41.29
CA SER A 150 -1.27 -28.69 41.54
C SER A 150 -0.43 -28.84 40.27
N PRO A 151 0.92 -28.77 40.34
CA PRO A 151 1.79 -28.86 39.16
C PRO A 151 1.60 -30.14 38.33
N ASP A 152 1.14 -31.24 38.91
CA ASP A 152 0.88 -32.50 38.21
C ASP A 152 -0.49 -32.55 37.50
N GLN A 153 -1.28 -31.49 37.61
CA GLN A 153 -2.57 -31.28 36.94
C GLN A 153 -2.47 -30.20 35.86
N TYR A 154 -3.36 -30.27 34.88
CA TYR A 154 -3.46 -29.22 33.87
C TYR A 154 -4.04 -27.95 34.50
N GLY A 155 -3.20 -26.94 34.65
CA GLY A 155 -3.61 -25.56 34.94
C GLY A 155 -3.38 -24.72 33.69
N THR A 156 -4.42 -24.57 32.86
CA THR A 156 -4.34 -23.81 31.60
C THR A 156 -4.93 -22.42 31.79
N GLY A 157 -4.24 -21.37 31.34
CA GLY A 157 -4.73 -20.00 31.41
C GLY A 157 -5.91 -19.77 30.46
N ILE A 158 -5.68 -19.89 29.16
CA ILE A 158 -6.70 -19.67 28.13
C ILE A 158 -6.71 -20.83 27.12
N HIS A 159 -7.88 -21.42 26.88
CA HIS A 159 -8.18 -22.21 25.69
C HIS A 159 -8.69 -21.26 24.59
N TRP A 160 -7.88 -21.03 23.56
CA TRP A 160 -8.04 -19.96 22.56
C TRP A 160 -8.24 -20.48 21.12
N GLN A 161 -9.20 -21.38 20.95
CA GLN A 161 -9.62 -21.91 19.66
C GLN A 161 -10.57 -20.92 18.96
N VAL A 162 -10.03 -20.08 18.08
CA VAL A 162 -10.72 -18.92 17.48
C VAL A 162 -10.47 -18.74 15.98
N GLY A 163 -11.34 -17.95 15.34
CA GLY A 163 -11.20 -17.44 13.96
C GLY A 163 -10.64 -16.00 13.89
N GLN A 164 -10.89 -15.29 12.79
CA GLN A 164 -10.52 -13.90 12.55
C GLN A 164 -11.23 -12.90 13.49
N ALA A 165 -10.77 -11.64 13.46
CA ALA A 165 -11.25 -10.55 14.32
C ALA A 165 -11.23 -10.91 15.81
N THR A 166 -10.14 -11.57 16.22
CA THR A 166 -9.92 -11.96 17.62
C THR A 166 -8.58 -11.47 18.14
N SER A 167 -8.54 -11.06 19.41
CA SER A 167 -7.33 -10.53 20.04
C SER A 167 -7.11 -10.97 21.50
N LEU A 168 -5.86 -11.29 21.84
CA LEU A 168 -5.37 -11.28 23.23
C LEU A 168 -4.38 -10.14 23.41
N ILE A 169 -4.61 -9.26 24.39
CA ILE A 169 -3.82 -8.04 24.55
C ILE A 169 -3.48 -7.81 26.04
N ASN A 170 -2.22 -7.58 26.36
CA ASN A 170 -1.79 -7.11 27.69
C ASN A 170 -2.15 -8.09 28.84
N ILE A 171 -1.81 -9.38 28.71
CA ILE A 171 -2.14 -10.43 29.68
C ILE A 171 -0.87 -11.03 30.30
N ASP A 172 -0.86 -11.17 31.62
CA ASP A 172 0.23 -11.79 32.38
C ASP A 172 -0.19 -13.17 32.90
N PHE A 173 0.51 -14.22 32.49
CA PHE A 173 0.27 -15.60 32.90
C PHE A 173 1.27 -16.02 33.99
N LYS A 174 0.74 -16.46 35.14
CA LYS A 174 1.53 -16.97 36.27
C LYS A 174 1.29 -18.46 36.43
N MET A 175 2.36 -19.24 36.29
CA MET A 175 2.31 -20.69 36.29
C MET A 175 3.39 -21.29 37.20
N SER A 176 3.21 -22.55 37.60
CA SER A 176 4.25 -23.26 38.35
C SER A 176 5.47 -23.51 37.47
N SER A 177 6.67 -23.28 38.01
CA SER A 177 7.96 -23.65 37.40
C SER A 177 8.53 -24.96 37.98
N ALA A 178 7.74 -25.70 38.76
CA ALA A 178 8.17 -26.98 39.31
C ALA A 178 8.52 -27.98 38.18
N PRO A 179 9.59 -28.77 38.31
CA PRO A 179 9.94 -29.79 37.32
C PRO A 179 8.76 -30.75 37.05
N GLY A 180 8.43 -30.94 35.77
CA GLY A 180 7.32 -31.81 35.37
C GLY A 180 5.92 -31.19 35.56
N THR A 181 5.83 -29.88 35.81
CA THR A 181 4.57 -29.14 35.76
C THR A 181 3.81 -29.42 34.46
N LYS A 182 2.47 -29.41 34.51
CA LYS A 182 1.57 -29.50 33.34
C LYS A 182 0.84 -28.19 33.05
N HIS A 183 1.20 -27.10 33.74
CA HIS A 183 0.54 -25.81 33.55
C HIS A 183 0.85 -25.26 32.15
N GLN A 184 -0.09 -24.53 31.57
CA GLN A 184 0.03 -23.96 30.23
C GLN A 184 -0.55 -22.55 30.21
N GLY A 185 0.08 -21.63 29.49
CA GLY A 185 -0.42 -20.26 29.40
C GLY A 185 -1.61 -20.20 28.45
N VAL A 186 -1.33 -20.35 27.16
CA VAL A 186 -2.34 -20.44 26.10
C VAL A 186 -2.31 -21.82 25.48
N TYR A 187 -3.48 -22.44 25.32
CA TYR A 187 -3.71 -23.66 24.57
C TYR A 187 -4.66 -23.39 23.42
N ALA A 188 -4.30 -23.78 22.21
CA ALA A 188 -5.20 -23.79 21.06
C ALA A 188 -4.77 -24.89 20.10
N GLU A 189 -5.64 -25.84 19.85
CA GLU A 189 -5.39 -27.03 19.06
C GLU A 189 -5.74 -26.86 17.59
N ASN A 190 -6.59 -25.89 17.25
CA ASN A 190 -6.94 -25.50 15.88
C ASN A 190 -7.63 -24.11 15.83
N GLY A 191 -8.06 -23.70 14.64
CA GLY A 191 -8.79 -22.45 14.36
C GLY A 191 -8.35 -21.82 13.05
N SER A 192 -8.79 -20.58 12.79
CA SER A 192 -8.35 -19.72 11.68
C SER A 192 -8.10 -18.31 12.19
N GLY A 193 -7.15 -18.19 13.11
CA GLY A 193 -6.81 -16.95 13.79
C GLY A 193 -6.07 -15.97 12.88
N GLY A 194 -5.77 -14.76 13.33
CA GLY A 194 -6.04 -14.14 14.63
C GLY A 194 -4.81 -13.37 15.10
N PHE A 195 -4.97 -12.47 16.06
CA PHE A 195 -3.89 -11.59 16.52
C PHE A 195 -3.64 -11.70 18.03
N MET A 196 -2.37 -11.63 18.46
CA MET A 196 -1.98 -11.60 19.87
C MET A 196 -0.86 -10.60 20.08
N SER A 197 -0.96 -9.78 21.13
CA SER A 197 0.12 -8.89 21.53
C SER A 197 0.27 -8.70 23.03
N ASP A 198 1.49 -8.31 23.43
CA ASP A 198 1.78 -7.79 24.78
C ASP A 198 1.49 -8.82 25.89
N LEU A 199 1.88 -10.08 25.66
CA LEU A 199 1.65 -11.16 26.62
C LEU A 199 2.93 -11.50 27.38
N THR A 200 2.82 -11.69 28.70
CA THR A 200 3.94 -12.13 29.55
C THR A 200 3.63 -13.49 30.18
N PHE A 201 4.58 -14.42 30.15
CA PHE A 201 4.44 -15.76 30.71
C PHE A 201 5.57 -16.03 31.69
N ASP A 202 5.25 -16.46 32.91
CA ASP A 202 6.23 -16.90 33.91
C ASP A 202 5.92 -18.32 34.41
N GLY A 203 6.85 -19.24 34.17
CA GLY A 203 6.72 -20.65 34.50
C GLY A 203 6.00 -21.47 33.41
N GLY A 204 5.46 -22.62 33.80
CA GLY A 204 4.64 -23.48 32.94
C GLY A 204 5.43 -24.57 32.21
N ALA A 205 4.71 -25.62 31.80
CA ALA A 205 5.20 -26.62 30.87
C ALA A 205 5.36 -25.99 29.48
N PHE A 206 4.35 -25.21 29.11
CA PHE A 206 4.26 -24.43 27.89
C PHE A 206 3.89 -22.99 28.22
N GLY A 207 4.60 -22.01 27.68
CA GLY A 207 4.09 -20.64 27.59
C GLY A 207 2.87 -20.63 26.67
N LEU A 208 3.09 -21.03 25.41
CA LEU A 208 2.03 -21.25 24.43
C LEU A 208 2.14 -22.67 23.84
N TRP A 209 1.03 -23.39 23.83
CA TRP A 209 0.81 -24.55 22.95
C TRP A 209 -0.27 -24.14 21.96
N ILE A 210 0.15 -23.64 20.79
CA ILE A 210 -0.78 -23.08 19.80
C ILE A 210 -0.59 -23.75 18.43
N SER A 211 -1.70 -24.13 17.83
CA SER A 211 -1.79 -24.72 16.51
C SER A 211 -3.07 -24.22 15.84
N ASN A 212 -2.93 -23.70 14.64
CA ASN A 212 -3.96 -22.96 13.93
C ASN A 212 -3.57 -22.90 12.44
N GLN A 213 -4.50 -22.59 11.54
CA GLN A 213 -4.14 -22.36 10.13
C GLN A 213 -3.05 -21.28 10.02
N GLN A 214 -3.31 -20.10 10.59
CA GLN A 214 -2.36 -19.00 10.62
C GLN A 214 -2.54 -18.14 11.87
N PHE A 215 -1.52 -17.34 12.20
CA PHE A 215 -1.59 -16.38 13.28
C PHE A 215 -0.47 -15.34 13.19
N THR A 216 -0.76 -14.11 13.64
CA THR A 216 0.26 -13.09 13.88
C THR A 216 0.37 -12.85 15.37
N VAL A 217 1.57 -13.04 15.91
CA VAL A 217 1.85 -12.91 17.33
C VAL A 217 3.02 -11.97 17.52
N ARG A 218 2.86 -10.92 18.34
CA ARG A 218 3.95 -9.97 18.59
C ARG A 218 4.13 -9.52 20.02
N ASN A 219 5.32 -9.03 20.34
CA ASN A 219 5.66 -8.49 21.66
C ASN A 219 5.30 -9.45 22.81
N ILE A 220 5.93 -10.63 22.79
CA ILE A 220 5.68 -11.69 23.78
C ILE A 220 6.92 -11.92 24.62
N LYS A 221 6.74 -11.97 25.94
CA LYS A 221 7.81 -12.29 26.87
C LYS A 221 7.55 -13.61 27.60
N ILE A 222 8.46 -14.56 27.51
CA ILE A 222 8.34 -15.87 28.17
C ILE A 222 9.56 -16.15 29.02
N THR A 223 9.35 -16.45 30.30
CA THR A 223 10.42 -16.74 31.26
C THR A 223 10.14 -18.03 32.03
N ASN A 224 11.20 -18.80 32.30
CA ASN A 224 11.18 -19.94 33.22
C ASN A 224 10.21 -21.08 32.82
N ALA A 225 9.88 -21.21 31.53
CA ALA A 225 9.05 -22.28 31.01
C ALA A 225 9.87 -23.54 30.71
N GLY A 226 9.22 -24.71 30.70
CA GLY A 226 9.79 -25.92 30.10
C GLY A 226 10.08 -25.68 28.62
N THR A 227 9.01 -25.55 27.84
CA THR A 227 9.05 -25.09 26.45
C THR A 227 8.35 -23.73 26.38
N ALA A 228 8.96 -22.73 25.78
CA ALA A 228 8.31 -21.43 25.67
C ALA A 228 7.13 -21.49 24.70
N ILE A 229 7.35 -21.98 23.48
CA ILE A 229 6.34 -22.10 22.42
C ILE A 229 6.39 -23.50 21.83
N TYR A 230 5.27 -24.22 21.87
CA TYR A 230 5.08 -25.48 21.19
C TYR A 230 4.08 -25.32 20.05
N GLN A 231 4.48 -25.71 18.83
CA GLN A 231 3.61 -25.74 17.66
C GLN A 231 3.51 -27.16 17.14
N GLN A 232 2.34 -27.77 17.34
CA GLN A 232 2.05 -29.10 16.83
C GLN A 232 1.74 -29.06 15.33
N TRP A 233 0.95 -28.06 14.90
CA TRP A 233 0.69 -27.83 13.49
C TRP A 233 0.36 -26.37 13.17
N ASN A 234 0.63 -25.98 11.92
CA ASN A 234 0.12 -24.75 11.32
C ASN A 234 0.23 -24.80 9.80
N TRP A 235 -0.30 -23.79 9.09
CA TRP A 235 0.06 -23.51 7.70
C TRP A 235 1.11 -22.40 7.62
N GLY A 236 0.97 -21.32 8.41
CA GLY A 236 1.97 -20.26 8.50
C GLY A 236 1.75 -19.31 9.68
N PHE A 237 2.79 -19.09 10.50
CA PHE A 237 2.76 -18.14 11.61
C PHE A 237 3.84 -17.06 11.43
N THR A 238 3.54 -15.84 11.88
CA THR A 238 4.51 -14.75 12.00
C THR A 238 4.65 -14.36 13.48
N TRP A 239 5.88 -14.48 13.99
CA TRP A 239 6.27 -14.17 15.35
C TRP A 239 7.21 -12.96 15.35
N GLN A 240 6.72 -11.80 15.79
CA GLN A 240 7.51 -10.55 15.79
C GLN A 240 7.84 -10.12 17.21
N ASN A 241 9.09 -9.77 17.49
CA ASN A 241 9.50 -9.27 18.81
C ASN A 241 9.12 -10.23 19.95
N ILE A 242 9.62 -11.48 19.87
CA ILE A 242 9.46 -12.49 20.92
C ILE A 242 10.71 -12.52 21.78
N GLN A 243 10.56 -12.40 23.10
CA GLN A 243 11.67 -12.48 24.05
C GLN A 243 11.51 -13.71 24.95
N ILE A 244 12.40 -14.69 24.76
CA ILE A 244 12.44 -15.92 25.54
C ILE A 244 13.67 -15.92 26.44
N SER A 245 13.49 -16.26 27.72
CA SER A 245 14.63 -16.43 28.64
C SER A 245 14.43 -17.57 29.63
N ASN A 246 15.55 -18.20 30.03
CA ASN A 246 15.58 -19.22 31.09
C ASN A 246 14.63 -20.41 30.84
N CYS A 247 14.48 -20.83 29.58
CA CYS A 247 13.62 -21.96 29.22
C CYS A 247 14.45 -23.23 28.92
N GLN A 248 13.85 -24.43 28.91
CA GLN A 248 14.56 -25.61 28.40
C GLN A 248 14.60 -25.61 26.88
N VAL A 249 13.48 -25.26 26.24
CA VAL A 249 13.37 -25.08 24.79
C VAL A 249 12.66 -23.76 24.50
N GLY A 250 13.14 -22.99 23.54
CA GLY A 250 12.46 -21.78 23.06
C GLY A 250 11.25 -22.16 22.20
N PHE A 251 11.48 -22.42 20.92
CA PHE A 251 10.47 -22.95 20.01
C PHE A 251 10.64 -24.46 19.86
N ASP A 252 9.56 -25.21 20.03
CA ASP A 252 9.51 -26.65 19.82
C ASP A 252 8.47 -26.96 18.74
N LEU A 253 8.97 -27.29 17.56
CA LEU A 253 8.22 -27.35 16.32
C LEU A 253 8.09 -28.80 15.89
N ASN A 254 6.85 -29.29 15.84
CA ASN A 254 6.59 -30.56 15.19
C ASN A 254 6.67 -30.35 13.66
N THR A 255 7.62 -30.97 12.98
CA THR A 255 7.86 -30.81 11.53
C THR A 255 7.84 -32.17 10.81
N GLY A 256 7.90 -32.17 9.48
CA GLY A 256 8.01 -33.39 8.66
C GLY A 256 6.72 -33.84 7.99
N GLY A 257 5.58 -33.22 8.32
CA GLY A 257 4.28 -33.51 7.73
C GLY A 257 4.12 -32.95 6.32
N LEU A 258 3.74 -33.80 5.36
CA LEU A 258 3.53 -33.42 3.95
C LEU A 258 2.10 -33.66 3.44
N THR A 259 1.22 -34.19 4.29
CA THR A 259 -0.17 -34.50 3.95
C THR A 259 -1.11 -33.89 4.98
N LEU A 260 -2.41 -33.89 4.69
CA LEU A 260 -3.43 -33.48 5.66
C LEU A 260 -3.40 -34.37 6.92
N ASP A 261 -3.33 -35.69 6.74
CA ASP A 261 -3.34 -36.67 7.83
C ASP A 261 -2.11 -36.58 8.74
N THR A 262 -1.00 -36.07 8.21
CA THR A 262 0.26 -35.89 8.94
C THR A 262 0.62 -34.43 9.14
N GLN A 263 -0.34 -33.51 9.05
CA GLN A 263 -0.11 -32.08 9.14
C GLN A 263 0.72 -31.74 10.39
N SER A 264 1.79 -30.99 10.17
CA SER A 264 2.71 -30.51 11.20
C SER A 264 2.88 -28.99 11.11
N ALA A 265 3.79 -28.38 11.85
CA ALA A 265 4.13 -26.97 11.71
C ALA A 265 4.79 -26.76 10.33
N ALA A 266 4.03 -26.16 9.41
CA ALA A 266 4.43 -25.98 8.03
C ALA A 266 5.25 -24.70 7.86
N GLY A 267 4.81 -23.56 8.41
CA GLY A 267 5.50 -22.28 8.28
C GLY A 267 5.66 -21.61 9.64
N VAL A 268 6.90 -21.38 10.05
CA VAL A 268 7.23 -20.55 11.20
C VAL A 268 8.20 -19.44 10.79
N LEU A 269 7.77 -18.19 10.90
CA LEU A 269 8.60 -17.01 10.68
C LEU A 269 8.82 -16.31 12.03
N ILE A 270 10.07 -16.01 12.36
CA ILE A 270 10.47 -15.30 13.59
C ILE A 270 11.30 -14.09 13.19
N VAL A 271 10.85 -12.90 13.60
CA VAL A 271 11.50 -11.63 13.27
C VAL A 271 11.71 -10.75 14.51
N ASP A 272 12.80 -10.00 14.56
CA ASP A 272 13.13 -9.00 15.59
C ASP A 272 13.10 -9.57 17.02
N SER A 273 13.55 -10.81 17.20
CA SER A 273 13.30 -11.60 18.40
C SER A 273 14.59 -11.95 19.16
N SER A 274 14.47 -12.39 20.42
CA SER A 274 15.60 -12.81 21.24
C SER A 274 15.31 -14.07 22.05
N ILE A 275 16.29 -14.98 22.07
CA ILE A 275 16.23 -16.22 22.87
C ILE A 275 17.51 -16.29 23.70
N SER A 276 17.34 -16.33 25.02
CA SER A 276 18.45 -16.23 25.97
C SER A 276 18.44 -17.30 27.06
N ASN A 277 19.62 -17.67 27.56
CA ASN A 277 19.80 -18.56 28.71
C ASN A 277 18.94 -19.84 28.64
N THR A 278 18.84 -20.42 27.44
CA THR A 278 17.91 -21.50 27.14
C THR A 278 18.70 -22.76 26.74
N GLY A 279 18.13 -23.95 27.00
CA GLY A 279 18.71 -25.23 26.58
C GLY A 279 18.94 -25.29 25.07
N ILE A 280 17.85 -25.34 24.33
CA ILE A 280 17.80 -25.32 22.86
C ILE A 280 16.98 -24.12 22.42
N GLY A 281 17.50 -23.30 21.50
CA GLY A 281 16.78 -22.14 20.98
C GLY A 281 15.53 -22.55 20.21
N ILE A 282 15.71 -23.30 19.12
CA ILE A 282 14.64 -23.84 18.27
C ILE A 282 14.89 -25.33 18.07
N ARG A 283 13.88 -26.16 18.34
CA ARG A 283 13.90 -27.60 18.13
C ARG A 283 12.88 -28.00 17.07
N MET A 284 13.29 -28.83 16.12
CA MET A 284 12.43 -29.41 15.09
C MET A 284 12.35 -30.92 15.28
N SER A 285 11.16 -31.51 15.15
CA SER A 285 10.94 -32.94 15.40
C SER A 285 11.46 -33.85 14.28
N SER A 286 11.75 -33.30 13.10
CA SER A 286 12.30 -34.04 11.95
C SER A 286 13.47 -33.31 11.28
N THR A 287 14.38 -34.08 10.68
CA THR A 287 15.50 -33.57 9.87
C THR A 287 15.09 -33.46 8.41
N GLN A 288 15.43 -32.34 7.77
CA GLN A 288 15.00 -32.00 6.41
C GLN A 288 16.14 -31.42 5.55
N PRO A 289 17.23 -32.17 5.29
CA PRO A 289 18.43 -31.63 4.64
C PRO A 289 18.28 -31.40 3.13
N THR A 290 17.31 -32.03 2.47
CA THR A 290 17.20 -32.05 0.99
C THR A 290 15.79 -31.80 0.46
N SER A 291 14.81 -31.61 1.34
CA SER A 291 13.40 -31.44 0.96
C SER A 291 12.68 -30.59 1.99
N LEU A 292 11.75 -29.74 1.56
CA LEU A 292 10.87 -28.99 2.45
C LEU A 292 9.90 -29.94 3.18
N ALA A 293 9.80 -29.81 4.51
CA ALA A 293 8.70 -30.32 5.33
C ALA A 293 8.72 -29.61 6.71
N GLY A 294 8.38 -28.33 6.70
CA GLY A 294 8.57 -27.39 7.82
C GLY A 294 9.53 -26.27 7.42
N SER A 295 8.97 -25.20 6.86
CA SER A 295 9.65 -23.94 6.57
C SER A 295 9.92 -23.18 7.86
N LEU A 296 11.16 -22.74 8.05
CA LEU A 296 11.57 -21.88 9.17
C LEU A 296 12.33 -20.68 8.63
N VAL A 297 11.87 -19.48 8.97
CA VAL A 297 12.48 -18.20 8.58
C VAL A 297 12.86 -17.44 9.84
N LEU A 298 14.12 -17.05 9.96
CA LEU A 298 14.61 -16.17 11.02
C LEU A 298 15.14 -14.89 10.38
N ASP A 299 14.74 -13.74 10.92
CA ASP A 299 15.26 -12.44 10.52
C ASP A 299 15.49 -11.55 11.75
N GLU A 300 16.72 -11.08 11.95
CA GLU A 300 17.16 -10.34 13.13
C GLU A 300 16.81 -11.05 14.47
N VAL A 301 17.23 -12.31 14.60
CA VAL A 301 17.00 -13.13 15.81
C VAL A 301 18.27 -13.27 16.63
N VAL A 302 18.27 -12.74 17.86
CA VAL A 302 19.41 -12.76 18.77
C VAL A 302 19.40 -13.98 19.67
N PHE A 303 20.47 -14.78 19.62
CA PHE A 303 20.71 -15.86 20.56
C PHE A 303 21.78 -15.44 21.59
N SER A 304 21.59 -15.77 22.86
CA SER A 304 22.57 -15.48 23.92
C SER A 304 22.54 -16.52 25.04
N GLY A 305 23.69 -17.05 25.46
CA GLY A 305 23.73 -18.02 26.56
C GLY A 305 22.96 -19.32 26.29
N ILE A 306 22.85 -19.73 25.03
CA ILE A 306 22.25 -21.02 24.64
C ILE A 306 23.24 -22.15 24.96
N SER A 307 22.77 -23.20 25.66
CA SER A 307 23.67 -24.22 26.21
C SER A 307 23.85 -25.47 25.33
N THR A 308 22.90 -25.78 24.44
CA THR A 308 22.94 -26.96 23.57
C THR A 308 23.09 -26.59 22.09
N ALA A 309 22.11 -25.88 21.52
CA ALA A 309 22.09 -25.49 20.12
C ALA A 309 21.13 -24.32 19.88
N ASN A 310 21.49 -23.39 18.99
CA ASN A 310 20.55 -22.35 18.55
C ASN A 310 19.41 -22.99 17.76
N ILE A 311 19.73 -23.94 16.88
CA ILE A 311 18.73 -24.77 16.15
C ILE A 311 19.16 -26.24 16.20
N GLN A 312 18.24 -27.13 16.54
CA GLN A 312 18.42 -28.57 16.59
C GLN A 312 17.27 -29.29 15.88
N ASP A 313 17.57 -30.38 15.18
CA ASP A 313 16.58 -31.30 14.61
C ASP A 313 16.73 -32.72 15.20
N SER A 314 16.01 -33.70 14.64
CA SER A 314 16.09 -35.10 15.06
C SER A 314 17.44 -35.78 14.76
N ALA A 315 18.25 -35.24 13.85
CA ALA A 315 19.57 -35.76 13.50
C ALA A 315 20.70 -35.11 14.32
N GLY A 316 20.46 -33.92 14.88
CA GLY A 316 21.39 -33.24 15.79
C GLY A 316 21.38 -31.73 15.64
N VAL A 317 22.55 -31.12 15.83
CA VAL A 317 22.71 -29.66 15.77
C VAL A 317 22.64 -29.19 14.31
N VAL A 318 21.73 -28.26 14.02
CA VAL A 318 21.59 -27.59 12.71
C VAL A 318 22.32 -26.24 12.73
N LEU A 319 22.11 -25.46 13.80
CA LEU A 319 22.83 -24.22 14.06
C LEU A 319 23.46 -24.28 15.45
N ALA A 320 24.79 -24.25 15.49
CA ALA A 320 25.56 -24.36 16.72
C ALA A 320 25.21 -23.25 17.72
N ALA A 321 25.32 -23.56 19.01
CA ALA A 321 25.15 -22.59 20.08
C ALA A 321 26.21 -21.48 19.97
N ASN A 322 25.77 -20.29 19.56
CA ASN A 322 26.60 -19.11 19.44
C ASN A 322 25.82 -17.90 19.95
N SER A 323 26.53 -16.96 20.59
CA SER A 323 25.92 -15.68 20.98
C SER A 323 26.05 -14.65 19.86
N GLY A 324 24.97 -13.99 19.52
CA GLY A 324 24.91 -12.98 18.45
C GLY A 324 23.58 -12.94 17.72
N ALA A 325 23.43 -11.94 16.87
CA ALA A 325 22.30 -11.82 15.95
C ALA A 325 22.47 -12.78 14.77
N VAL A 326 21.41 -13.52 14.46
CA VAL A 326 21.21 -14.16 13.16
C VAL A 326 20.46 -13.14 12.31
N GLY A 327 21.18 -12.52 11.37
CA GLY A 327 20.61 -11.54 10.45
C GLY A 327 19.51 -12.18 9.60
N SER A 328 19.83 -13.13 8.73
CA SER A 328 18.84 -13.95 8.01
C SER A 328 19.20 -15.43 8.06
N TRP A 329 18.22 -16.30 8.29
CA TRP A 329 18.37 -17.75 8.16
C TRP A 329 17.09 -18.39 7.66
N PHE A 330 17.22 -19.36 6.75
CA PHE A 330 16.08 -20.00 6.10
C PHE A 330 16.28 -21.52 6.06
N GLN A 331 15.19 -22.24 6.31
CA GLN A 331 15.03 -23.64 5.94
C GLN A 331 13.76 -23.77 5.09
N GLY A 332 13.92 -24.37 3.92
CA GLY A 332 12.86 -24.60 2.93
C GLY A 332 13.27 -24.08 1.56
N ASN A 333 12.31 -23.96 0.64
CA ASN A 333 12.58 -23.58 -0.73
C ASN A 333 12.73 -22.07 -0.86
N VAL A 334 13.83 -21.64 -1.47
CA VAL A 334 14.18 -20.23 -1.67
C VAL A 334 14.30 -19.95 -3.17
N TYR A 335 13.63 -18.90 -3.63
CA TYR A 335 13.60 -18.49 -5.04
C TYR A 335 14.28 -17.12 -5.16
N LEU A 336 15.52 -17.12 -5.64
CA LEU A 336 16.34 -15.90 -5.76
C LEU A 336 16.61 -15.61 -7.23
N ALA A 337 16.50 -14.35 -7.61
CA ALA A 337 16.94 -13.90 -8.94
C ALA A 337 18.46 -14.09 -9.17
N ARG A 338 19.28 -14.04 -8.10
CA ARG A 338 20.76 -14.06 -8.18
C ARG A 338 21.43 -15.29 -7.55
N GLY A 339 20.66 -16.23 -7.03
CA GLY A 339 21.19 -17.39 -6.28
C GLY A 339 21.89 -17.07 -4.94
N VAL A 340 22.01 -15.78 -4.57
CA VAL A 340 22.54 -15.30 -3.29
C VAL A 340 21.53 -14.32 -2.70
N HIS A 341 21.14 -14.54 -1.44
CA HIS A 341 20.29 -13.62 -0.71
C HIS A 341 21.17 -12.62 0.04
N THR A 342 20.95 -11.34 -0.19
CA THR A 342 21.44 -10.26 0.65
C THR A 342 20.27 -9.74 1.46
N LEU A 343 20.45 -9.61 2.78
CA LEU A 343 19.48 -8.95 3.65
C LEU A 343 19.06 -7.62 3.01
N GLY A 344 17.79 -7.52 2.64
CA GLY A 344 17.22 -6.29 2.12
C GLY A 344 17.42 -5.19 3.15
N GLN A 345 17.93 -4.04 2.75
CA GLN A 345 17.98 -2.88 3.63
C GLN A 345 16.54 -2.51 3.97
N ARG A 346 16.13 -2.71 5.22
CA ARG A 346 14.82 -2.28 5.71
C ARG A 346 14.78 -0.74 5.62
N PRO A 347 13.81 -0.15 4.91
CA PRO A 347 13.67 1.30 4.85
C PRO A 347 13.56 1.90 6.25
N GLU A 348 14.29 2.97 6.52
CA GLU A 348 14.26 3.67 7.82
C GLU A 348 12.84 4.06 8.22
N ALA A 349 12.00 4.40 7.23
CA ALA A 349 10.60 4.75 7.43
C ALA A 349 9.76 3.60 8.05
N LEU A 350 10.16 2.33 7.82
CA LEU A 350 9.47 1.14 8.33
C LEU A 350 10.00 0.66 9.68
N THR A 351 11.16 1.16 10.12
CA THR A 351 11.86 0.68 11.31
C THR A 351 11.82 1.69 12.46
N ASP A 352 11.91 1.20 13.69
CA ASP A 352 12.13 2.05 14.86
C ASP A 352 13.63 2.41 15.02
N SER A 353 13.95 3.16 16.07
CA SER A 353 15.33 3.58 16.37
C SER A 353 16.34 2.46 16.64
N THR A 354 15.88 1.21 16.79
CA THR A 354 16.72 0.02 16.95
C THR A 354 16.97 -0.71 15.64
N GLY A 355 16.25 -0.36 14.57
CA GLY A 355 16.28 -1.05 13.27
C GLY A 355 15.28 -2.21 13.15
N ALA A 356 14.53 -2.51 14.22
CA ALA A 356 13.41 -3.44 14.18
C ALA A 356 12.23 -2.82 13.41
N PHE A 357 11.35 -3.64 12.83
CA PHE A 357 10.12 -3.11 12.25
C PHE A 357 9.31 -2.40 13.34
N PHE A 358 8.86 -1.19 13.03
CA PHE A 358 8.05 -0.41 13.94
C PHE A 358 6.78 -1.17 14.33
N ALA A 359 6.45 -1.13 15.61
CA ALA A 359 5.23 -1.72 16.14
C ALA A 359 4.60 -0.80 17.18
N LYS A 360 3.27 -0.72 17.17
CA LYS A 360 2.50 0.06 18.13
C LYS A 360 1.31 -0.77 18.61
N SER A 361 1.27 -1.04 19.91
CA SER A 361 0.15 -1.74 20.52
C SER A 361 -1.12 -0.91 20.51
N ARG A 362 -2.25 -1.60 20.46
CA ARG A 362 -3.59 -1.01 20.56
C ARG A 362 -3.66 0.01 21.71
N PRO A 363 -3.88 1.30 21.41
CA PRO A 363 -4.08 2.32 22.43
C PRO A 363 -5.29 1.98 23.31
N GLN A 364 -5.16 2.15 24.62
CA GLN A 364 -6.25 1.96 25.59
C GLN A 364 -6.52 3.20 26.45
N TYR A 365 -5.80 4.30 26.18
CA TYR A 365 -6.05 5.63 26.75
C TYR A 365 -6.07 5.67 28.28
N GLN A 366 -5.26 4.85 28.93
CA GLN A 366 -5.23 4.68 30.39
C GLN A 366 -4.89 5.95 31.19
N ASP A 367 -4.27 6.93 30.53
CA ASP A 367 -3.84 8.21 31.12
C ASP A 367 -4.92 9.31 30.98
N TYR A 368 -6.06 9.01 30.34
CA TYR A 368 -7.18 9.93 30.15
C TYR A 368 -8.25 9.74 31.23
N SER A 369 -8.89 10.83 31.66
CA SER A 369 -10.04 10.77 32.57
C SER A 369 -11.35 10.51 31.83
N ASP A 370 -12.38 10.00 32.52
CA ASP A 370 -13.72 9.79 31.96
C ASP A 370 -14.29 11.08 31.32
N GLU A 371 -13.94 12.28 31.82
CA GLU A 371 -14.41 13.57 31.29
C GLU A 371 -13.82 13.94 29.90
N GLN A 372 -12.70 13.30 29.53
CA GLN A 372 -12.05 13.49 28.23
C GLN A 372 -12.62 12.59 27.13
N PHE A 373 -13.59 11.73 27.49
CA PHE A 373 -14.36 10.95 26.54
C PHE A 373 -15.69 11.65 26.27
N LEU A 374 -16.03 11.83 25.00
CA LEU A 374 -17.33 12.32 24.59
C LEU A 374 -18.11 11.19 23.95
N SER A 375 -19.32 10.98 24.46
CA SER A 375 -20.26 10.00 23.94
C SER A 375 -21.00 10.55 22.72
N ILE A 376 -21.09 9.75 21.66
CA ILE A 376 -21.84 10.12 20.46
C ILE A 376 -23.36 10.12 20.70
N MET A 377 -23.87 9.27 21.60
CA MET A 377 -25.32 9.17 21.87
C MET A 377 -25.82 10.17 22.93
N ALA A 378 -25.00 10.57 23.91
CA ALA A 378 -25.44 11.36 25.06
C ALA A 378 -25.63 12.86 24.76
N LEU A 379 -25.09 13.35 23.64
CA LEU A 379 -25.19 14.75 23.24
C LEU A 379 -26.60 15.05 22.68
N LYS A 380 -27.54 15.39 23.57
CA LYS A 380 -28.99 15.58 23.29
C LYS A 380 -29.36 16.49 22.09
N GLU A 381 -28.47 17.34 21.60
CA GLU A 381 -28.70 18.22 20.44
C GLU A 381 -28.06 17.70 19.13
N LEU A 382 -27.24 16.65 19.20
CA LEU A 382 -26.41 16.09 18.10
C LEU A 382 -26.40 14.55 18.08
N GLY A 383 -27.14 13.89 18.97
CA GLY A 383 -26.94 12.48 19.28
C GLY A 383 -27.30 11.58 18.12
N ALA A 384 -26.31 10.81 17.65
CA ALA A 384 -26.57 9.76 16.68
C ALA A 384 -27.45 8.69 17.34
N ALA A 385 -28.46 8.20 16.63
CA ALA A 385 -29.39 7.23 17.15
C ALA A 385 -28.72 5.87 17.30
N GLY A 386 -27.89 5.43 16.34
CA GLY A 386 -27.24 4.12 16.37
C GLY A 386 -28.22 2.94 16.37
N ASP A 387 -29.41 3.12 15.78
CA ASP A 387 -30.51 2.14 15.76
C ASP A 387 -30.61 1.31 14.47
N GLY A 388 -29.70 1.53 13.51
CA GLY A 388 -29.66 0.85 12.22
C GLY A 388 -30.72 1.31 11.21
N VAL A 389 -31.47 2.37 11.51
CA VAL A 389 -32.58 2.85 10.68
C VAL A 389 -32.53 4.36 10.47
N THR A 390 -32.28 5.12 11.54
CA THR A 390 -32.15 6.56 11.49
C THR A 390 -30.86 6.93 10.75
N ASP A 391 -30.96 7.87 9.82
CA ASP A 391 -29.80 8.43 9.14
C ASP A 391 -28.99 9.30 10.10
N ASP A 392 -27.85 8.77 10.52
CA ASP A 392 -26.94 9.38 11.48
C ASP A 392 -25.83 10.21 10.82
N THR A 393 -25.83 10.36 9.49
CA THR A 393 -24.74 11.05 8.75
C THR A 393 -24.43 12.44 9.30
N VAL A 394 -25.45 13.28 9.47
CA VAL A 394 -25.26 14.66 9.94
C VAL A 394 -24.78 14.68 11.40
N ALA A 395 -25.34 13.81 12.24
CA ALA A 395 -24.97 13.69 13.65
C ALA A 395 -23.50 13.28 13.80
N VAL A 396 -23.09 12.21 13.10
CA VAL A 396 -21.72 11.67 13.13
C VAL A 396 -20.72 12.71 12.61
N ASN A 397 -20.96 13.31 11.43
CA ASN A 397 -20.05 14.32 10.89
C ASN A 397 -19.93 15.56 11.79
N THR A 398 -21.05 16.04 12.33
CA THR A 398 -21.01 17.20 13.25
C THR A 398 -20.25 16.88 14.53
N PHE A 399 -20.41 15.66 15.05
CA PHE A 399 -19.69 15.19 16.23
C PHE A 399 -18.17 15.14 15.98
N LEU A 400 -17.74 14.52 14.88
CA LEU A 400 -16.32 14.43 14.52
C LEU A 400 -15.71 15.82 14.26
N GLN A 401 -16.39 16.68 13.49
CA GLN A 401 -15.88 18.02 13.17
C GLN A 401 -15.76 18.92 14.40
N LYS A 402 -16.70 18.82 15.34
CA LYS A 402 -16.73 19.69 16.52
C LYS A 402 -15.71 19.28 17.59
N TYR A 403 -15.39 17.99 17.69
CA TYR A 403 -14.65 17.46 18.83
C TYR A 403 -13.33 16.76 18.48
N SER A 404 -12.99 16.62 17.19
CA SER A 404 -11.65 16.18 16.77
C SER A 404 -10.56 17.04 17.44
N GLY A 405 -9.48 16.39 17.89
CA GLY A 405 -8.37 17.02 18.59
C GLY A 405 -8.69 17.54 20.01
N CYS A 406 -9.95 17.47 20.45
CA CYS A 406 -10.38 18.00 21.75
C CYS A 406 -10.63 16.91 22.80
N ALA A 407 -11.10 15.74 22.35
CA ALA A 407 -11.53 14.63 23.21
C ALA A 407 -11.36 13.28 22.49
N ILE A 408 -11.46 12.20 23.27
CA ILE A 408 -11.63 10.86 22.72
C ILE A 408 -13.11 10.68 22.38
N LEU A 409 -13.40 10.29 21.15
CA LEU A 409 -14.74 10.20 20.62
C LEU A 409 -15.24 8.77 20.75
N LEU A 410 -16.06 8.53 21.79
CA LEU A 410 -16.65 7.24 22.06
C LEU A 410 -17.88 7.02 21.17
N PHE A 411 -17.81 6.02 20.31
CA PHE A 411 -18.94 5.48 19.60
C PHE A 411 -19.53 4.34 20.42
N GLU A 412 -20.59 4.59 21.17
CA GLU A 412 -21.28 3.52 21.89
C GLU A 412 -21.80 2.44 20.95
N ALA A 413 -22.06 1.26 21.51
CA ALA A 413 -22.50 0.11 20.74
C ALA A 413 -23.80 0.47 20.02
N GLY A 414 -23.86 0.19 18.73
CA GLY A 414 -24.96 0.59 17.88
C GLY A 414 -24.66 0.33 16.41
N THR A 415 -25.65 0.60 15.57
CA THR A 415 -25.48 0.64 14.12
C THR A 415 -25.89 2.01 13.61
N TYR A 416 -24.91 2.79 13.21
CA TYR A 416 -25.05 4.14 12.70
C TYR A 416 -25.22 4.07 11.19
N LEU A 417 -26.45 4.13 10.72
CA LEU A 417 -26.76 4.14 9.29
C LEU A 417 -26.35 5.50 8.72
N VAL A 418 -25.57 5.51 7.65
CA VAL A 418 -25.09 6.74 7.01
C VAL A 418 -25.39 6.72 5.51
N THR A 419 -25.85 7.84 4.97
CA THR A 419 -26.21 7.98 3.54
C THR A 419 -25.26 8.87 2.73
N ASP A 420 -24.28 9.49 3.39
CA ASP A 420 -23.17 10.22 2.78
C ASP A 420 -21.87 9.96 3.55
N THR A 421 -20.75 10.38 2.95
CA THR A 421 -19.41 10.19 3.51
C THR A 421 -19.28 10.75 4.92
N ILE A 422 -18.71 9.94 5.81
CA ILE A 422 -18.24 10.35 7.14
C ILE A 422 -16.79 10.80 7.02
N PHE A 423 -16.55 12.09 7.27
CA PHE A 423 -15.22 12.67 7.26
C PHE A 423 -14.60 12.63 8.66
N VAL A 424 -13.43 12.00 8.77
CA VAL A 424 -12.62 11.93 10.00
C VAL A 424 -11.46 12.91 9.88
N PRO A 425 -11.46 14.04 10.60
CA PRO A 425 -10.39 15.04 10.54
C PRO A 425 -9.07 14.54 11.14
N ALA A 426 -7.96 15.19 10.80
CA ALA A 426 -6.71 15.04 11.54
C ALA A 426 -6.90 15.40 13.03
N GLY A 427 -6.19 14.72 13.92
CA GLY A 427 -6.28 14.85 15.37
C GLY A 427 -7.39 14.02 16.02
N THR A 428 -8.15 13.23 15.25
CA THR A 428 -9.28 12.47 15.78
C THR A 428 -8.82 11.19 16.48
N ILE A 429 -9.40 10.90 17.65
CA ILE A 429 -9.32 9.60 18.32
C ILE A 429 -10.73 9.03 18.43
N ILE A 430 -10.99 7.89 17.79
CA ILE A 430 -12.27 7.17 17.79
C ILE A 430 -12.11 5.84 18.54
N VAL A 431 -13.02 5.60 19.48
CA VAL A 431 -13.10 4.33 20.22
C VAL A 431 -14.52 3.82 20.15
N GLY A 432 -14.72 2.62 19.65
CA GLY A 432 -16.00 1.94 19.73
C GLY A 432 -16.21 1.22 21.08
N GLU A 433 -17.47 0.94 21.40
CA GLU A 433 -17.85 0.04 22.48
C GLU A 433 -18.06 -1.36 21.90
N MET A 434 -16.98 -2.16 21.89
CA MET A 434 -16.87 -3.49 21.27
C MET A 434 -16.60 -3.37 19.77
N PHE A 435 -17.63 -3.41 18.95
CA PHE A 435 -17.54 -3.31 17.49
C PHE A 435 -18.72 -2.45 17.01
N SER A 436 -18.64 -1.16 17.33
CA SER A 436 -19.63 -0.17 16.94
C SER A 436 -19.66 -0.02 15.43
N VAL A 437 -20.86 -0.02 14.84
CA VAL A 437 -21.01 -0.23 13.39
C VAL A 437 -21.35 1.07 12.68
N ILE A 438 -20.56 1.49 11.69
CA ILE A 438 -20.96 2.49 10.68
C ILE A 438 -21.43 1.72 9.44
N MET A 439 -22.68 1.96 9.00
CA MET A 439 -23.33 1.24 7.91
C MET A 439 -23.66 2.19 6.76
N GLY A 440 -22.90 2.14 5.67
CA GLY A 440 -23.16 2.91 4.46
C GLY A 440 -24.40 2.40 3.71
N SER A 441 -25.29 3.30 3.30
CA SER A 441 -26.54 2.95 2.61
C SER A 441 -27.00 4.04 1.64
N GLY A 442 -27.83 3.65 0.68
CA GLY A 442 -28.50 4.58 -0.22
C GLY A 442 -27.73 4.93 -1.50
N PRO A 443 -28.29 5.84 -2.32
CA PRO A 443 -27.86 6.04 -3.71
C PRO A 443 -26.42 6.50 -3.88
N LYS A 444 -25.88 7.22 -2.89
CA LYS A 444 -24.49 7.74 -2.90
C LYS A 444 -23.45 6.62 -3.05
N PHE A 445 -23.76 5.44 -2.52
CA PHE A 445 -22.87 4.30 -2.52
C PHE A 445 -23.27 3.21 -3.52
N ALA A 446 -24.25 3.46 -4.39
CA ALA A 446 -24.84 2.43 -5.24
C ALA A 446 -24.14 2.30 -6.62
N ASP A 447 -23.50 3.37 -7.11
CA ASP A 447 -22.97 3.40 -8.47
C ASP A 447 -21.48 3.05 -8.52
N GLN A 448 -21.16 1.88 -9.09
CA GLN A 448 -19.79 1.44 -9.30
C GLN A 448 -18.97 2.33 -10.25
N ASN A 449 -19.62 3.16 -11.09
CA ASN A 449 -18.93 4.12 -11.97
C ASN A 449 -18.56 5.41 -11.23
N SER A 450 -19.17 5.67 -10.06
CA SER A 450 -18.91 6.83 -9.22
C SER A 450 -18.67 6.38 -7.77
N PRO A 451 -17.60 5.60 -7.53
CA PRO A 451 -17.35 5.05 -6.21
C PRO A 451 -17.11 6.17 -5.18
N THR A 452 -17.69 6.02 -4.00
CA THR A 452 -17.67 7.04 -2.93
C THR A 452 -17.31 6.40 -1.59
N PRO A 453 -16.41 7.01 -0.80
CA PRO A 453 -16.09 6.52 0.53
C PRO A 453 -17.25 6.65 1.52
N VAL A 454 -17.51 5.58 2.27
CA VAL A 454 -18.35 5.61 3.47
C VAL A 454 -17.62 6.36 4.58
N ILE A 455 -16.33 6.05 4.80
CA ILE A 455 -15.46 6.81 5.70
C ILE A 455 -14.27 7.37 4.90
N ARG A 456 -14.03 8.66 5.05
CA ARG A 456 -12.82 9.35 4.53
C ARG A 456 -11.98 9.84 5.70
N VAL A 457 -10.76 9.32 5.84
CA VAL A 457 -9.82 9.68 6.91
C VAL A 457 -8.80 10.69 6.39
N GLY A 458 -8.98 11.96 6.77
CA GLY A 458 -8.27 13.09 6.20
C GLY A 458 -8.60 13.34 4.73
N ASN A 459 -8.23 14.52 4.24
CA ASN A 459 -8.16 14.81 2.81
C ASN A 459 -6.78 14.41 2.26
N PRO A 460 -6.66 14.15 0.95
CA PRO A 460 -5.35 13.99 0.31
C PRO A 460 -4.42 15.17 0.63
N GLY A 461 -3.25 14.87 1.20
CA GLY A 461 -2.26 15.87 1.62
C GLY A 461 -2.35 16.29 3.10
N ASP A 462 -3.44 15.97 3.81
CA ASP A 462 -3.50 16.20 5.26
C ASP A 462 -2.41 15.39 5.99
N THR A 463 -1.82 16.00 7.01
CA THR A 463 -0.84 15.33 7.89
C THR A 463 -1.29 15.48 9.35
N GLY A 464 -1.25 14.40 10.12
CA GLY A 464 -1.69 14.43 11.51
C GLY A 464 -1.73 13.07 12.19
N ALA A 465 -2.24 13.07 13.41
CA ALA A 465 -2.54 11.84 14.14
C ALA A 465 -4.01 11.46 13.91
N VAL A 466 -4.30 10.17 13.72
CA VAL A 466 -5.65 9.62 13.74
C VAL A 466 -5.57 8.23 14.36
N GLU A 467 -6.38 7.96 15.38
CA GLU A 467 -6.46 6.61 15.97
C GLU A 467 -7.91 6.14 15.94
N ILE A 468 -8.14 4.93 15.43
CA ILE A 468 -9.47 4.31 15.40
C ILE A 468 -9.37 2.90 15.99
N SER A 469 -10.26 2.56 16.92
CA SER A 469 -10.33 1.22 17.49
C SER A 469 -11.75 0.77 17.78
N ASP A 470 -11.99 -0.54 17.83
CA ASP A 470 -13.28 -1.15 18.19
C ASP A 470 -14.45 -0.79 17.25
N MET A 471 -14.17 -0.63 15.95
CA MET A 471 -15.17 -0.22 14.96
C MET A 471 -15.39 -1.29 13.89
N VAL A 472 -16.62 -1.37 13.38
CA VAL A 472 -16.95 -2.14 12.18
C VAL A 472 -17.53 -1.21 11.12
N ILE A 473 -17.03 -1.34 9.90
CA ILE A 473 -17.57 -0.68 8.72
C ILE A 473 -18.30 -1.73 7.90
N THR A 474 -19.54 -1.44 7.51
CA THR A 474 -20.36 -2.30 6.65
C THR A 474 -21.15 -1.44 5.69
N THR A 475 -21.85 -2.10 4.78
CA THR A 475 -22.82 -1.51 3.88
C THR A 475 -24.13 -2.27 3.93
N THR A 476 -25.18 -1.68 3.36
CA THR A 476 -26.39 -2.41 2.98
C THR A 476 -26.26 -3.02 1.60
N GLY A 477 -27.07 -4.02 1.29
CA GLY A 477 -27.20 -4.56 -0.07
C GLY A 477 -27.51 -3.50 -1.12
N GLY A 478 -26.86 -3.62 -2.29
CA GLY A 478 -26.99 -2.66 -3.40
C GLY A 478 -25.92 -1.57 -3.42
N SER A 479 -24.89 -1.67 -2.57
CA SER A 479 -23.84 -0.66 -2.41
C SER A 479 -22.63 -0.90 -3.34
N ALA A 480 -22.88 -1.10 -4.64
CA ALA A 480 -21.82 -1.43 -5.62
C ALA A 480 -20.77 -0.32 -5.84
N GLY A 481 -21.03 0.90 -5.37
CA GLY A 481 -20.14 2.07 -5.42
C GLY A 481 -19.47 2.40 -4.07
N ALA A 482 -19.69 1.63 -3.00
CA ALA A 482 -19.10 1.97 -1.70
C ALA A 482 -17.58 1.70 -1.68
N ILE A 483 -16.80 2.67 -1.25
CA ILE A 483 -15.46 2.41 -0.70
C ILE A 483 -15.62 2.39 0.83
N GLY A 484 -15.31 1.28 1.49
CA GLY A 484 -15.53 1.17 2.95
C GLY A 484 -14.77 2.25 3.71
N ILE A 485 -13.45 2.27 3.54
CA ILE A 485 -12.55 3.27 4.15
C ILE A 485 -11.60 3.80 3.08
N GLU A 486 -11.57 5.12 2.90
CA GLU A 486 -10.53 5.84 2.15
C GLU A 486 -9.61 6.54 3.14
N TRP A 487 -8.34 6.11 3.17
CA TRP A 487 -7.32 6.58 4.10
C TRP A 487 -6.33 7.50 3.38
N ASN A 488 -6.46 8.80 3.61
CA ASN A 488 -5.67 9.84 2.96
C ASN A 488 -4.62 10.47 3.86
N ILE A 489 -4.85 10.45 5.17
CA ILE A 489 -4.02 11.11 6.18
C ILE A 489 -2.60 10.54 6.17
N LYS A 490 -1.62 11.43 6.12
CA LYS A 490 -0.23 11.10 6.40
C LYS A 490 0.03 11.22 7.90
N GLU A 491 0.70 10.25 8.48
CA GLU A 491 1.09 10.30 9.88
C GLU A 491 2.02 11.50 10.17
N SER A 492 1.78 12.23 11.26
CA SER A 492 2.67 13.31 11.72
C SER A 492 3.96 12.81 12.37
N SER A 493 3.94 11.57 12.85
CA SER A 493 5.08 10.81 13.38
C SER A 493 4.75 9.32 13.26
N GLN A 494 5.77 8.46 13.31
CA GLN A 494 5.61 7.01 13.14
C GLN A 494 4.51 6.43 14.06
N GLY A 495 3.50 5.79 13.47
CA GLY A 495 2.33 5.23 14.16
C GLY A 495 1.34 6.24 14.72
N ALA A 496 1.44 7.53 14.40
CA ALA A 496 0.47 8.54 14.83
C ALA A 496 -0.88 8.39 14.13
N ALA A 497 -0.89 7.82 12.92
CA ALA A 497 -2.10 7.49 12.19
C ALA A 497 -2.23 5.96 12.12
N GLY A 498 -3.35 5.39 12.58
CA GLY A 498 -3.55 3.94 12.55
C GLY A 498 -4.91 3.45 13.05
N MET A 499 -5.14 2.15 12.86
CA MET A 499 -6.35 1.44 13.29
C MET A 499 -6.01 0.11 13.98
N TRP A 500 -6.75 -0.23 15.04
CA TRP A 500 -6.58 -1.46 15.83
C TRP A 500 -7.93 -2.10 16.13
N ASP A 501 -8.10 -3.39 15.82
CA ASP A 501 -9.40 -4.07 16.00
C ASP A 501 -10.53 -3.30 15.26
N VAL A 502 -10.25 -2.88 14.02
CA VAL A 502 -11.22 -2.26 13.11
C VAL A 502 -11.45 -3.19 11.95
N HIS A 503 -12.70 -3.52 11.66
CA HIS A 503 -13.02 -4.52 10.64
C HIS A 503 -13.97 -3.94 9.59
N VAL A 504 -13.80 -4.33 8.33
CA VAL A 504 -14.74 -4.06 7.24
C VAL A 504 -15.50 -5.35 6.99
N ARG A 505 -16.74 -5.43 7.49
CA ARG A 505 -17.60 -6.63 7.41
C ARG A 505 -18.74 -6.37 6.43
N LEU A 506 -18.59 -6.80 5.18
CA LEU A 506 -19.52 -6.51 4.09
C LEU A 506 -20.59 -7.61 3.96
N GLY A 507 -21.77 -7.37 4.55
CA GLY A 507 -22.89 -8.30 4.52
C GLY A 507 -22.84 -9.37 5.61
N GLY A 508 -23.63 -10.45 5.45
CA GLY A 508 -23.59 -11.63 6.31
C GLY A 508 -24.05 -11.41 7.75
N ALA A 509 -24.76 -10.32 8.02
CA ALA A 509 -25.18 -9.93 9.35
C ALA A 509 -26.54 -9.23 9.32
N LYS A 510 -27.27 -9.28 10.44
CA LYS A 510 -28.57 -8.62 10.58
C LYS A 510 -28.46 -7.12 10.26
N GLY A 511 -29.46 -6.61 9.54
CA GLY A 511 -29.51 -5.20 9.11
C GLY A 511 -28.87 -4.89 7.76
N THR A 512 -27.84 -5.63 7.36
CA THR A 512 -27.15 -5.41 6.06
C THR A 512 -28.05 -5.66 4.85
N ASN A 513 -29.15 -6.40 5.03
CA ASN A 513 -30.02 -6.89 3.95
C ASN A 513 -29.29 -7.81 2.95
N ILE A 514 -28.08 -8.28 3.28
CA ILE A 514 -27.31 -9.29 2.58
C ILE A 514 -27.30 -10.53 3.48
N ASN A 515 -28.25 -11.43 3.23
CA ASN A 515 -28.54 -12.59 4.08
C ASN A 515 -29.01 -13.76 3.21
N ALA A 516 -29.23 -14.93 3.82
CA ALA A 516 -29.60 -16.16 3.11
C ALA A 516 -30.86 -16.02 2.23
N ALA A 517 -31.80 -15.15 2.60
CA ALA A 517 -33.04 -14.93 1.85
C ALA A 517 -32.83 -14.06 0.60
N ASN A 518 -31.95 -13.06 0.66
CA ASN A 518 -31.73 -12.12 -0.43
C ASN A 518 -30.58 -12.52 -1.36
N CYS A 519 -29.55 -13.15 -0.80
CA CYS A 519 -28.30 -13.48 -1.47
C CYS A 519 -27.90 -14.95 -1.31
N PRO A 520 -28.81 -15.91 -1.60
CA PRO A 520 -28.43 -17.32 -1.64
C PRO A 520 -27.33 -17.56 -2.67
N THR A 521 -26.64 -18.70 -2.61
CA THR A 521 -25.57 -19.10 -3.55
C THR A 521 -25.97 -19.08 -5.03
N SER A 522 -27.27 -19.10 -5.34
CA SER A 522 -27.81 -18.98 -6.70
C SER A 522 -28.11 -17.55 -7.16
N SER A 523 -27.99 -16.55 -6.27
CA SER A 523 -28.33 -15.15 -6.59
C SER A 523 -27.28 -14.52 -7.49
N THR A 524 -27.72 -13.70 -8.43
CA THR A 524 -26.87 -12.83 -9.27
C THR A 524 -27.34 -11.38 -9.21
N ASP A 525 -28.23 -11.05 -8.27
CA ASP A 525 -28.90 -9.76 -8.17
C ASP A 525 -27.99 -8.73 -7.51
N MET A 526 -27.28 -7.94 -8.33
CA MET A 526 -26.41 -6.85 -7.86
C MET A 526 -27.16 -5.79 -7.06
N SER A 527 -28.45 -5.57 -7.31
CA SER A 527 -29.23 -4.57 -6.57
C SER A 527 -29.44 -4.92 -5.09
N LYS A 528 -29.21 -6.19 -4.74
CA LYS A 528 -29.31 -6.69 -3.36
C LYS A 528 -28.00 -7.21 -2.82
N CYS A 529 -27.18 -7.83 -3.66
CA CYS A 529 -26.02 -8.60 -3.22
C CYS A 529 -24.68 -7.91 -3.48
N ALA A 530 -24.68 -6.75 -4.15
CA ALA A 530 -23.49 -5.90 -4.18
C ALA A 530 -23.29 -5.27 -2.79
N SER A 531 -22.10 -5.45 -2.24
CA SER A 531 -21.73 -4.98 -0.90
C SER A 531 -20.76 -3.80 -0.96
N ALA A 532 -19.75 -3.80 -1.84
CA ALA A 532 -18.85 -2.67 -1.99
C ALA A 532 -18.12 -2.64 -3.34
N PHE A 533 -17.67 -1.46 -3.74
CA PHE A 533 -16.66 -1.29 -4.79
C PHE A 533 -15.25 -1.66 -4.30
N LEU A 534 -14.88 -1.24 -3.09
CA LEU A 534 -13.57 -1.47 -2.49
C LEU A 534 -13.70 -1.48 -0.97
N GLY A 535 -13.04 -2.41 -0.27
CA GLY A 535 -13.04 -2.46 1.19
C GLY A 535 -12.26 -1.30 1.82
N ILE A 536 -10.95 -1.24 1.56
CA ILE A 536 -10.04 -0.21 2.08
C ILE A 536 -9.16 0.34 0.94
N HIS A 537 -9.05 1.66 0.86
CA HIS A 537 -8.14 2.38 -0.03
C HIS A 537 -7.15 3.21 0.78
N ILE A 538 -5.90 2.77 0.88
CA ILE A 538 -4.81 3.60 1.40
C ILE A 538 -4.22 4.36 0.22
N THR A 539 -4.56 5.64 0.12
CA THR A 539 -4.26 6.45 -1.06
C THR A 539 -2.79 6.85 -1.08
N LYS A 540 -2.35 7.44 -2.20
CA LYS A 540 -0.96 7.85 -2.44
C LYS A 540 -0.33 8.69 -1.33
N THR A 541 -1.12 9.57 -0.71
CA THR A 541 -0.67 10.46 0.37
C THR A 541 -0.82 9.86 1.76
N GLY A 542 -1.66 8.83 1.90
CA GLY A 542 -1.95 8.21 3.20
C GLY A 542 -0.76 7.41 3.73
N SER A 543 -0.59 7.34 5.04
CA SER A 543 0.34 6.42 5.71
C SER A 543 -0.23 5.99 7.05
N GLY A 544 0.20 4.86 7.61
CA GLY A 544 -0.27 4.47 8.92
C GLY A 544 -0.09 3.00 9.31
N TYR A 545 -0.50 2.71 10.54
CA TYR A 545 -0.38 1.42 11.20
C TYR A 545 -1.73 0.71 11.31
N PHE A 546 -1.86 -0.48 10.73
CA PHE A 546 -3.11 -1.22 10.62
C PHE A 546 -2.94 -2.60 11.25
N GLU A 547 -3.56 -2.81 12.43
CA GLU A 547 -3.36 -4.02 13.22
C GLU A 547 -4.67 -4.73 13.53
N ASN A 548 -4.66 -6.06 13.32
CA ASN A 548 -5.84 -6.92 13.45
C ASN A 548 -7.05 -6.38 12.66
N ILE A 549 -6.81 -6.07 11.39
CA ILE A 549 -7.84 -5.58 10.47
C ILE A 549 -8.35 -6.74 9.64
N TRP A 550 -9.67 -6.91 9.58
CA TRP A 550 -10.31 -7.94 8.77
C TRP A 550 -11.27 -7.30 7.78
N VAL A 551 -10.97 -7.45 6.49
CA VAL A 551 -11.79 -6.99 5.37
C VAL A 551 -12.49 -8.21 4.78
N TRP A 552 -13.69 -8.49 5.29
CA TRP A 552 -14.43 -9.70 4.97
C TRP A 552 -15.66 -9.37 4.14
N ASN A 553 -15.70 -9.91 2.92
CA ASN A 553 -16.92 -9.95 2.13
C ASN A 553 -17.67 -11.25 2.39
N ALA A 554 -18.86 -11.18 2.97
CA ALA A 554 -19.48 -12.32 3.63
C ALA A 554 -19.64 -13.55 2.72
N ASP A 555 -18.99 -14.66 3.08
CA ASP A 555 -19.16 -15.95 2.42
C ASP A 555 -20.35 -16.75 2.99
N HIS A 556 -20.82 -16.41 4.19
CA HIS A 556 -21.98 -17.00 4.86
C HIS A 556 -22.73 -16.01 5.76
N ASP A 557 -23.94 -16.39 6.19
CA ASP A 557 -24.80 -15.59 7.07
C ASP A 557 -24.55 -15.93 8.56
N LEU A 558 -24.05 -14.95 9.33
CA LEU A 558 -23.72 -15.09 10.76
C LEU A 558 -24.95 -15.14 11.67
N ASP A 559 -26.14 -14.79 11.18
CA ASP A 559 -27.37 -14.79 11.97
C ASP A 559 -28.37 -15.86 11.47
N ASP A 560 -27.95 -16.71 10.54
CA ASP A 560 -28.70 -17.89 10.10
C ASP A 560 -28.24 -19.14 10.86
N PRO A 561 -29.14 -19.87 11.57
CA PRO A 561 -28.77 -21.08 12.31
C PRO A 561 -28.16 -22.21 11.47
N ALA A 562 -28.31 -22.18 10.13
CA ALA A 562 -27.70 -23.15 9.23
C ALA A 562 -26.34 -22.70 8.67
N GLU A 563 -25.85 -21.51 9.05
CA GLU A 563 -24.64 -20.87 8.49
C GLU A 563 -24.64 -20.88 6.96
N THR A 564 -25.79 -20.54 6.36
CA THR A 564 -25.98 -20.63 4.91
C THR A 564 -24.95 -19.79 4.17
N GLN A 565 -24.24 -20.42 3.22
CA GLN A 565 -23.33 -19.73 2.31
C GLN A 565 -24.07 -18.73 1.43
N LEU A 566 -23.44 -17.59 1.16
CA LEU A 566 -24.00 -16.48 0.43
C LEU A 566 -23.26 -16.23 -0.90
N ASN A 567 -23.95 -15.56 -1.83
CA ASN A 567 -23.31 -14.94 -2.99
C ASN A 567 -23.31 -13.42 -2.81
N VAL A 568 -22.18 -12.87 -2.37
CA VAL A 568 -22.03 -11.43 -2.05
C VAL A 568 -20.92 -10.85 -2.92
N PHE A 569 -21.19 -9.71 -3.55
CA PHE A 569 -20.30 -9.12 -4.54
C PHE A 569 -19.62 -7.87 -3.99
N SER A 570 -18.33 -7.98 -3.69
CA SER A 570 -17.43 -6.83 -3.50
C SER A 570 -16.31 -6.89 -4.54
N ALA A 571 -15.99 -5.79 -5.22
CA ALA A 571 -15.02 -5.85 -6.32
C ALA A 571 -13.59 -6.06 -5.81
N ARG A 572 -13.17 -5.31 -4.78
CA ARG A 572 -11.78 -5.21 -4.33
C ARG A 572 -11.70 -5.21 -2.81
N GLY A 573 -10.67 -5.84 -2.26
CA GLY A 573 -10.43 -5.87 -0.81
C GLY A 573 -9.68 -4.65 -0.30
N VAL A 574 -8.36 -4.68 -0.38
CA VAL A 574 -7.45 -3.63 0.09
C VAL A 574 -6.57 -3.14 -1.05
N LEU A 575 -6.62 -1.85 -1.33
CA LEU A 575 -5.72 -1.16 -2.27
C LEU A 575 -4.76 -0.27 -1.49
N VAL A 576 -3.47 -0.41 -1.76
CA VAL A 576 -2.42 0.46 -1.21
C VAL A 576 -1.68 1.11 -2.36
N GLU A 577 -1.72 2.44 -2.40
CA GLU A 577 -0.95 3.28 -3.33
C GLU A 577 0.02 4.19 -2.57
N SER A 578 0.06 4.06 -1.24
CA SER A 578 0.85 4.87 -0.35
C SER A 578 2.30 4.95 -0.77
N THR A 579 2.83 6.17 -0.71
CA THR A 579 4.27 6.42 -0.82
C THR A 579 4.95 6.66 0.53
N GLY A 580 4.17 6.67 1.61
CA GLY A 580 4.63 6.71 2.99
C GLY A 580 4.68 5.30 3.59
N PRO A 581 5.11 5.17 4.86
CA PRO A 581 5.17 3.85 5.47
C PRO A 581 3.76 3.32 5.78
N VAL A 582 3.56 2.04 5.48
CA VAL A 582 2.34 1.30 5.84
C VAL A 582 2.73 0.01 6.52
N TRP A 583 2.14 -0.24 7.69
CA TRP A 583 2.27 -1.52 8.40
C TRP A 583 0.93 -2.23 8.43
N LEU A 584 0.84 -3.39 7.76
CA LEU A 584 -0.31 -4.28 7.77
C LEU A 584 -0.01 -5.48 8.68
N VAL A 585 -0.34 -5.36 9.96
CA VAL A 585 0.04 -6.33 11.01
C VAL A 585 -1.12 -7.26 11.33
N GLY A 586 -1.00 -8.54 10.95
CA GLY A 586 -2.06 -9.53 11.15
C GLY A 586 -3.37 -9.15 10.48
N THR A 587 -3.30 -8.68 9.23
CA THR A 587 -4.49 -8.30 8.46
C THR A 587 -4.98 -9.45 7.58
N ALA A 588 -6.29 -9.48 7.33
CA ALA A 588 -6.92 -10.41 6.40
C ALA A 588 -7.86 -9.68 5.45
N SER A 589 -7.92 -10.12 4.19
CA SER A 589 -8.83 -9.61 3.16
C SER A 589 -9.39 -10.78 2.35
N GLU A 590 -10.71 -10.94 2.30
CA GLU A 590 -11.32 -12.19 1.84
C GLU A 590 -12.56 -11.97 0.98
N HIS A 591 -12.67 -12.84 -0.03
CA HIS A 591 -13.84 -13.04 -0.88
C HIS A 591 -14.22 -11.85 -1.77
N HIS A 592 -13.25 -11.01 -2.13
CA HIS A 592 -13.42 -9.95 -3.11
C HIS A 592 -13.20 -10.49 -4.53
N VAL A 593 -13.92 -9.94 -5.51
CA VAL A 593 -14.03 -10.50 -6.87
C VAL A 593 -12.73 -10.38 -7.67
N ILE A 594 -12.01 -9.26 -7.58
CA ILE A 594 -10.84 -8.99 -8.44
C ILE A 594 -9.53 -9.31 -7.72
N TYR A 595 -9.34 -8.73 -6.53
CA TYR A 595 -8.19 -8.99 -5.68
C TYR A 595 -8.53 -8.80 -4.20
N GLN A 596 -7.81 -9.52 -3.35
CA GLN A 596 -7.88 -9.33 -1.91
C GLN A 596 -6.94 -8.20 -1.47
N TYR A 597 -5.70 -8.17 -2.00
CA TYR A 597 -4.75 -7.07 -1.83
C TYR A 597 -4.16 -6.63 -3.16
N ALA A 598 -4.00 -5.32 -3.34
CA ALA A 598 -3.23 -4.73 -4.43
C ALA A 598 -2.30 -3.63 -3.90
N PHE A 599 -1.01 -3.73 -4.24
CA PHE A 599 -0.01 -2.69 -4.02
C PHE A 599 0.32 -2.08 -5.38
N ASN A 600 -0.11 -0.84 -5.61
CA ASN A 600 -0.07 -0.21 -6.92
C ASN A 600 0.73 1.10 -6.84
N ASN A 601 1.93 1.11 -7.43
CA ASN A 601 2.89 2.20 -7.31
C ASN A 601 3.21 2.58 -5.85
N ALA A 602 3.15 1.58 -4.95
CA ALA A 602 3.33 1.75 -3.52
C ALA A 602 4.80 1.60 -3.13
N ARG A 603 5.16 2.14 -1.97
CA ARG A 603 6.49 1.93 -1.38
C ARG A 603 6.50 1.98 0.12
N ASN A 604 7.53 1.41 0.74
CA ASN A 604 7.69 1.33 2.19
C ASN A 604 6.52 0.57 2.83
N ILE A 605 6.32 -0.68 2.42
CA ILE A 605 5.24 -1.51 2.94
C ILE A 605 5.82 -2.64 3.79
N TYR A 606 5.42 -2.71 5.05
CA TYR A 606 5.55 -3.91 5.87
C TYR A 606 4.18 -4.57 5.97
N ALA A 607 4.11 -5.88 5.74
CA ALA A 607 2.89 -6.64 5.94
C ALA A 607 3.19 -8.01 6.53
N GLY A 608 2.57 -8.40 7.64
CA GLY A 608 2.90 -9.67 8.28
C GLY A 608 1.98 -10.08 9.43
N LEU A 609 1.48 -11.32 9.49
CA LEU A 609 1.13 -12.13 8.31
C LEU A 609 -0.09 -11.51 7.60
N MET A 610 -0.16 -11.68 6.28
CA MET A 610 -1.35 -11.38 5.47
C MET A 610 -2.13 -12.66 5.16
N GLN A 611 -3.45 -12.63 5.24
CA GLN A 611 -4.29 -13.80 4.95
C GLN A 611 -5.38 -13.48 3.91
N THR A 612 -5.67 -14.43 3.00
CA THR A 612 -6.69 -14.26 1.96
C THR A 612 -7.45 -15.54 1.61
N GLU A 613 -8.72 -15.37 1.21
CA GLU A 613 -9.54 -16.41 0.56
C GLU A 613 -10.21 -15.89 -0.71
N THR A 614 -10.21 -16.69 -1.77
CA THR A 614 -10.98 -16.44 -2.99
C THR A 614 -12.49 -16.63 -2.74
N PRO A 615 -13.38 -15.79 -3.32
CA PRO A 615 -14.82 -15.97 -3.13
C PRO A 615 -15.33 -17.29 -3.70
N TYR A 616 -16.20 -17.97 -2.93
CA TYR A 616 -16.52 -19.38 -3.16
C TYR A 616 -17.28 -19.66 -4.46
N PHE A 617 -17.98 -18.65 -4.99
CA PHE A 617 -18.71 -18.75 -6.25
C PHE A 617 -17.79 -18.79 -7.48
N GLN A 618 -16.57 -18.23 -7.39
CA GLN A 618 -15.65 -18.20 -8.53
C GLN A 618 -15.23 -19.60 -8.96
N PRO A 619 -15.09 -19.86 -10.28
CA PRO A 619 -15.01 -18.88 -11.37
C PRO A 619 -16.36 -18.48 -12.01
N THR A 620 -17.49 -18.63 -11.31
CA THR A 620 -18.83 -18.31 -11.86
C THR A 620 -19.55 -17.25 -11.01
N PRO A 621 -19.62 -15.97 -11.45
CA PRO A 621 -18.90 -15.41 -12.58
C PRO A 621 -17.40 -15.28 -12.29
N ASN A 622 -16.61 -15.16 -13.35
CA ASN A 622 -15.18 -14.87 -13.25
C ASN A 622 -14.95 -13.35 -13.11
N PRO A 623 -13.84 -12.91 -12.50
CA PRO A 623 -13.49 -11.50 -12.45
C PRO A 623 -13.39 -10.88 -13.87
N PRO A 624 -13.71 -9.58 -14.04
CA PRO A 624 -14.17 -8.66 -13.00
C PRO A 624 -15.67 -8.76 -12.69
N ALA A 625 -16.43 -9.59 -13.41
CA ALA A 625 -17.88 -9.65 -13.29
C ALA A 625 -18.30 -10.03 -11.85
N PRO A 626 -19.34 -9.39 -11.29
CA PRO A 626 -20.29 -8.48 -11.95
C PRO A 626 -19.87 -6.99 -12.03
N PHE A 627 -18.61 -6.67 -11.68
CA PHE A 627 -18.06 -5.33 -11.80
C PHE A 627 -17.33 -5.12 -13.13
N PHE A 628 -16.96 -3.87 -13.41
CA PHE A 628 -16.07 -3.52 -14.51
C PHE A 628 -14.62 -3.35 -14.03
N THR A 629 -13.67 -3.60 -14.94
CA THR A 629 -12.27 -3.26 -14.71
C THR A 629 -12.11 -1.75 -14.62
N ASN A 630 -11.32 -1.28 -13.65
CA ASN A 630 -10.96 0.12 -13.48
C ASN A 630 -9.47 0.23 -13.11
N SER A 631 -8.65 0.69 -14.05
CA SER A 631 -7.20 0.81 -13.86
C SER A 631 -6.80 1.85 -12.80
N LEU A 632 -7.69 2.79 -12.46
CA LEU A 632 -7.45 3.75 -11.36
C LEU A 632 -7.37 3.08 -9.99
N TYR A 633 -7.85 1.83 -9.88
CA TYR A 633 -7.87 1.08 -8.62
C TYR A 633 -6.97 -0.16 -8.67
N GLY A 634 -5.90 -0.11 -9.47
CA GLY A 634 -4.87 -1.16 -9.50
C GLY A 634 -5.36 -2.52 -10.02
N ASP A 635 -6.45 -2.54 -10.80
CA ASP A 635 -6.94 -3.79 -11.37
C ASP A 635 -5.90 -4.41 -12.32
N PRO A 636 -5.49 -5.67 -12.08
CA PRO A 636 -4.52 -6.32 -12.94
C PRO A 636 -5.12 -6.61 -14.33
N PRO A 637 -4.36 -6.43 -15.42
CA PRO A 637 -4.78 -6.86 -16.74
C PRO A 637 -4.80 -8.40 -16.81
N GLY A 638 -5.75 -8.98 -17.57
CA GLY A 638 -5.67 -10.39 -17.96
C GLY A 638 -6.99 -11.15 -17.90
N THR A 639 -6.87 -12.47 -18.06
CA THR A 639 -7.99 -13.42 -18.18
C THR A 639 -8.08 -14.38 -16.98
N GLN A 640 -7.53 -14.01 -15.82
CA GLN A 640 -7.61 -14.89 -14.66
C GLN A 640 -9.07 -15.13 -14.27
N LEU A 641 -9.41 -16.39 -13.96
CA LEU A 641 -10.78 -16.80 -13.70
C LEU A 641 -11.21 -16.64 -12.23
N ASN A 642 -10.28 -16.30 -11.36
CA ASN A 642 -10.47 -16.16 -9.92
C ASN A 642 -9.75 -14.90 -9.42
N ALA A 643 -10.13 -14.41 -8.26
CA ALA A 643 -9.49 -13.28 -7.63
C ALA A 643 -8.01 -13.55 -7.33
N TRP A 644 -7.21 -12.50 -7.37
CA TRP A 644 -5.83 -12.54 -6.89
C TRP A 644 -5.78 -12.45 -5.37
N GLY A 645 -4.92 -13.23 -4.73
CA GLY A 645 -4.59 -13.03 -3.31
C GLY A 645 -3.82 -11.73 -3.11
N LEU A 646 -2.79 -11.52 -3.93
CA LEU A 646 -1.96 -10.32 -3.91
C LEU A 646 -1.54 -9.92 -5.32
N VAL A 647 -1.64 -8.64 -5.63
CA VAL A 647 -1.13 -8.01 -6.86
C VAL A 647 -0.12 -6.93 -6.45
N ILE A 648 1.07 -6.94 -7.04
CA ILE A 648 2.09 -5.91 -6.85
C ILE A 648 2.48 -5.35 -8.22
N THR A 649 2.20 -4.07 -8.43
CA THR A 649 2.43 -3.37 -9.70
C THR A 649 3.23 -2.09 -9.44
N GLY A 650 4.31 -1.88 -10.19
CA GLY A 650 5.14 -0.67 -10.15
C GLY A 650 5.63 -0.27 -8.75
N SER A 651 5.72 -1.21 -7.82
CA SER A 651 5.97 -0.93 -6.39
C SER A 651 7.41 -1.24 -6.00
N TYR A 652 7.89 -0.67 -4.91
CA TYR A 652 9.24 -0.95 -4.42
C TYR A 652 9.36 -0.88 -2.90
N ASP A 653 10.35 -1.54 -2.32
CA ASP A 653 10.51 -1.65 -0.85
C ASP A 653 9.26 -2.23 -0.17
N VAL A 654 8.84 -3.41 -0.64
CA VAL A 654 7.71 -4.15 -0.10
C VAL A 654 8.20 -5.40 0.61
N PHE A 655 7.84 -5.52 1.88
CA PHE A 655 8.29 -6.55 2.81
C PHE A 655 7.07 -7.32 3.33
N VAL A 656 6.81 -8.49 2.75
CA VAL A 656 5.73 -9.39 3.21
C VAL A 656 6.33 -10.49 4.08
N TYR A 657 6.08 -10.43 5.38
CA TYR A 657 6.55 -11.35 6.41
C TYR A 657 5.44 -12.32 6.81
N GLY A 658 5.37 -13.43 6.07
CA GLY A 658 4.33 -14.42 6.19
C GLY A 658 3.11 -14.05 5.36
N ALA A 659 2.64 -14.99 4.54
CA ALA A 659 1.40 -14.88 3.80
C ALA A 659 0.68 -16.22 3.76
N GLY A 660 -0.64 -16.22 3.92
CA GLY A 660 -1.51 -17.37 3.82
C GLY A 660 -2.66 -17.11 2.85
N PHE A 661 -2.52 -17.54 1.60
CA PHE A 661 -3.45 -17.19 0.53
C PHE A 661 -4.15 -18.42 -0.07
N TYR A 662 -5.47 -18.48 0.03
CA TYR A 662 -6.21 -19.74 -0.12
C TYR A 662 -7.31 -19.68 -1.17
N SER A 663 -7.52 -20.84 -1.80
CA SER A 663 -8.58 -21.09 -2.77
C SER A 663 -9.17 -22.46 -2.50
N PHE A 664 -10.39 -22.49 -1.99
CA PHE A 664 -11.03 -23.73 -1.55
C PHE A 664 -12.11 -24.26 -2.47
N PHE A 665 -12.54 -23.47 -3.44
CA PHE A 665 -13.75 -23.76 -4.20
C PHE A 665 -13.61 -23.48 -5.68
N GLN A 666 -14.39 -24.22 -6.46
CA GLN A 666 -14.80 -23.89 -7.81
C GLN A 666 -16.32 -23.95 -7.86
N THR A 667 -16.99 -22.79 -7.84
CA THR A 667 -18.46 -22.69 -7.81
C THR A 667 -19.06 -23.54 -6.67
N TYR A 668 -18.62 -23.24 -5.44
CA TYR A 668 -18.99 -23.91 -4.18
C TYR A 668 -18.62 -25.41 -4.09
N SER A 669 -17.93 -25.99 -5.08
CA SER A 669 -17.41 -27.35 -5.00
C SER A 669 -15.96 -27.38 -4.51
N GLN A 670 -15.65 -28.27 -3.57
CA GLN A 670 -14.28 -28.50 -3.06
C GLN A 670 -13.54 -29.65 -3.76
N ASN A 671 -14.06 -30.19 -4.86
CA ASN A 671 -13.42 -31.31 -5.59
C ASN A 671 -12.00 -30.98 -6.10
N CYS A 672 -11.67 -29.69 -6.22
CA CYS A 672 -10.35 -29.20 -6.58
C CYS A 672 -9.33 -29.25 -5.43
N VAL A 673 -9.76 -29.27 -4.16
CA VAL A 673 -8.87 -29.19 -2.98
C VAL A 673 -7.89 -30.38 -2.92
N PRO A 674 -8.32 -31.66 -3.07
CA PRO A 674 -7.40 -32.78 -3.09
C PRO A 674 -6.37 -32.72 -4.22
N ASN A 675 -6.73 -32.07 -5.34
CA ASN A 675 -5.88 -31.89 -6.52
C ASN A 675 -5.05 -30.59 -6.47
N ARG A 676 -5.30 -29.72 -5.48
CA ARG A 676 -4.62 -28.43 -5.25
C ARG A 676 -4.69 -27.48 -6.45
N ASN A 677 -5.82 -27.47 -7.16
CA ASN A 677 -5.98 -26.74 -8.42
C ASN A 677 -7.33 -25.99 -8.50
N CYS A 678 -7.81 -25.46 -7.38
CA CYS A 678 -9.02 -24.64 -7.31
C CYS A 678 -8.90 -23.36 -8.15
N GLN A 679 -7.72 -22.76 -8.19
CA GLN A 679 -7.38 -21.70 -9.14
C GLN A 679 -6.01 -21.88 -9.78
N ASP A 680 -5.76 -21.14 -10.85
CA ASP A 680 -4.49 -21.19 -11.56
C ASP A 680 -3.36 -20.46 -10.81
N SER A 681 -3.47 -19.15 -10.61
CA SER A 681 -2.42 -18.33 -9.98
C SER A 681 -2.94 -17.56 -8.76
N MET A 682 -2.10 -17.33 -7.76
CA MET A 682 -2.48 -16.68 -6.48
C MET A 682 -1.84 -15.30 -6.27
N VAL A 683 -0.54 -15.16 -6.54
CA VAL A 683 0.18 -13.88 -6.41
C VAL A 683 0.71 -13.43 -7.76
N LEU A 684 0.46 -12.17 -8.10
CA LEU A 684 1.01 -11.50 -9.27
C LEU A 684 1.98 -10.40 -8.81
N VAL A 685 3.19 -10.42 -9.33
CA VAL A 685 4.12 -9.28 -9.26
C VAL A 685 4.43 -8.89 -10.70
N ASP A 686 4.51 -7.60 -11.01
CA ASP A 686 4.97 -7.16 -12.33
C ASP A 686 6.51 -7.13 -12.43
N GLN A 687 7.04 -6.87 -13.63
CA GLN A 687 8.49 -6.85 -13.85
C GLN A 687 9.13 -5.51 -13.48
N GLN A 688 8.31 -4.47 -13.28
CA GLN A 688 8.72 -3.13 -12.91
C GLN A 688 8.94 -2.98 -11.40
N SER A 689 8.31 -3.85 -10.60
CA SER A 689 8.46 -3.86 -9.16
C SER A 689 9.83 -4.41 -8.74
N THR A 690 10.53 -3.68 -7.87
CA THR A 690 11.89 -4.01 -7.41
C THR A 690 11.97 -3.98 -5.89
N ALA A 691 12.96 -4.64 -5.28
CA ALA A 691 13.07 -4.72 -3.82
C ALA A 691 11.77 -5.24 -3.15
N ILE A 692 11.20 -6.29 -3.74
CA ILE A 692 10.05 -7.01 -3.20
C ILE A 692 10.55 -8.27 -2.54
N TYR A 693 10.20 -8.45 -1.26
CA TYR A 693 10.59 -9.59 -0.45
C TYR A 693 9.33 -10.29 0.07
N LEU A 694 9.12 -11.54 -0.34
CA LEU A 694 8.04 -12.39 0.12
C LEU A 694 8.62 -13.50 0.98
N TYR A 695 8.61 -13.32 2.30
CA TYR A 695 9.03 -14.30 3.28
C TYR A 695 7.86 -15.20 3.65
N GLN A 696 8.07 -16.52 3.64
CA GLN A 696 7.07 -17.52 4.00
C GLN A 696 5.71 -17.32 3.31
N LEU A 697 5.70 -17.34 1.97
CA LEU A 697 4.46 -17.36 1.19
C LEU A 697 3.88 -18.77 1.20
N THR A 698 2.74 -18.93 1.84
CA THR A 698 1.94 -20.15 1.88
C THR A 698 0.67 -19.98 1.06
N THR A 699 0.39 -20.94 0.18
CA THR A 699 -0.82 -20.97 -0.63
C THR A 699 -1.55 -22.31 -0.53
N ALA A 700 -2.87 -22.29 -0.64
CA ALA A 700 -3.69 -23.51 -0.70
C ALA A 700 -4.59 -23.47 -1.94
N GLY A 701 -4.64 -24.57 -2.69
CA GLY A 701 -5.54 -24.70 -3.85
C GLY A 701 -5.18 -23.90 -5.10
N SER A 702 -4.01 -23.27 -5.18
CA SER A 702 -3.50 -22.63 -6.40
C SER A 702 -2.40 -23.46 -7.05
N THR A 703 -2.41 -23.58 -8.38
CA THR A 703 -1.34 -24.29 -9.12
C THR A 703 -0.02 -23.51 -9.10
N ASN A 704 -0.10 -22.21 -9.35
CA ASN A 704 1.01 -21.26 -9.31
C ASN A 704 0.85 -20.41 -8.04
N MET A 705 1.82 -20.54 -7.13
CA MET A 705 1.85 -19.76 -5.90
C MET A 705 2.17 -18.29 -6.20
N LEU A 706 3.11 -18.08 -7.11
CA LEU A 706 3.63 -16.78 -7.51
C LEU A 706 3.92 -16.77 -9.02
N SER A 707 3.52 -15.68 -9.67
CA SER A 707 3.67 -15.49 -11.11
C SER A 707 4.10 -14.05 -11.44
N TYR A 708 4.89 -13.90 -12.51
CA TYR A 708 4.88 -12.69 -13.33
C TYR A 708 3.71 -12.78 -14.33
N PRO A 709 3.36 -11.70 -15.06
CA PRO A 709 2.37 -11.78 -16.11
C PRO A 709 2.68 -12.92 -17.10
N ASN A 710 1.78 -13.91 -17.17
CA ASN A 710 1.88 -15.11 -18.02
C ASN A 710 3.07 -16.05 -17.74
N VAL A 711 3.80 -15.88 -16.62
CA VAL A 711 4.97 -16.72 -16.28
C VAL A 711 4.87 -17.18 -14.82
N SER A 712 4.80 -18.49 -14.62
CA SER A 712 4.83 -19.12 -13.30
C SER A 712 6.26 -19.10 -12.73
N ILE A 713 6.41 -18.60 -11.50
CA ILE A 713 7.70 -18.47 -10.80
C ILE A 713 7.86 -19.55 -9.74
N ALA A 714 6.82 -19.78 -8.93
CA ALA A 714 6.80 -20.83 -7.93
C ALA A 714 5.51 -21.64 -8.04
N LYS A 715 5.64 -22.95 -8.20
CA LYS A 715 4.50 -23.88 -8.31
C LYS A 715 4.22 -24.57 -6.99
N GLN A 716 2.96 -24.93 -6.77
CA GLN A 716 2.57 -25.65 -5.57
C GLN A 716 3.22 -27.04 -5.48
N THR A 717 3.46 -27.70 -6.62
CA THR A 717 4.09 -29.03 -6.71
C THR A 717 5.48 -29.07 -6.13
N ASP A 718 6.21 -27.95 -6.21
CA ASP A 718 7.59 -27.88 -5.76
C ASP A 718 7.68 -27.57 -4.26
N ASN A 719 6.57 -27.14 -3.66
CA ASN A 719 6.51 -26.48 -2.35
C ASN A 719 5.49 -27.13 -1.39
N ILE A 720 5.06 -28.38 -1.62
CA ILE A 720 4.10 -29.07 -0.75
C ILE A 720 4.62 -29.11 0.69
N ASN A 721 3.77 -28.73 1.66
CA ASN A 721 4.19 -28.57 3.04
C ASN A 721 3.05 -28.87 4.03
N GLY A 722 2.45 -30.06 3.90
CA GLY A 722 1.23 -30.45 4.62
C GLY A 722 0.01 -30.26 3.73
N PHE A 723 -1.04 -29.65 4.25
CA PHE A 723 -2.25 -29.30 3.51
C PHE A 723 -2.01 -28.19 2.47
N ALA A 724 -1.21 -27.18 2.83
CA ALA A 724 -0.83 -26.08 1.94
C ALA A 724 0.50 -26.35 1.21
N SER A 725 0.94 -25.38 0.42
CA SER A 725 2.28 -25.31 -0.16
C SER A 725 2.97 -24.03 0.28
N THR A 726 4.25 -24.07 0.66
CA THR A 726 5.00 -22.94 1.23
C THR A 726 6.34 -22.76 0.51
N LEU A 727 6.64 -21.54 0.09
CA LEU A 727 8.02 -21.13 -0.21
C LEU A 727 8.53 -20.25 0.93
N SER A 728 9.80 -20.40 1.30
CA SER A 728 10.38 -19.74 2.48
C SER A 728 10.81 -18.31 2.21
N LEU A 729 11.31 -18.05 1.00
CA LEU A 729 11.68 -16.71 0.54
C LEU A 729 11.58 -16.65 -0.98
N TRP A 730 10.96 -15.58 -1.48
CA TRP A 730 11.16 -15.10 -2.82
C TRP A 730 11.61 -13.64 -2.80
N GLU A 731 12.55 -13.30 -3.67
CA GLU A 731 13.10 -11.96 -3.82
C GLU A 731 13.04 -11.53 -5.29
N ALA A 732 12.46 -10.35 -5.55
CA ALA A 732 12.43 -9.78 -6.89
C ALA A 732 13.86 -9.46 -7.38
N PRO A 733 14.14 -9.57 -8.70
CA PRO A 733 15.41 -9.14 -9.25
C PRO A 733 15.68 -7.66 -8.95
N SER A 734 16.74 -7.37 -8.21
CA SER A 734 17.26 -6.00 -8.10
C SER A 734 17.92 -5.57 -9.42
N ILE A 735 17.83 -4.28 -9.79
CA ILE A 735 18.68 -3.69 -10.83
C ILE A 735 19.98 -3.24 -10.14
N THR A 736 20.83 -4.19 -9.75
CA THR A 736 22.20 -3.91 -9.27
C THR A 736 23.19 -4.83 -9.99
N ALA A 737 24.36 -4.42 -10.44
CA ALA A 737 25.30 -5.39 -11.06
C ALA A 737 25.75 -6.47 -10.03
N PRO A 738 26.00 -7.73 -10.40
CA PRO A 738 26.47 -8.76 -9.46
C PRO A 738 27.91 -8.49 -8.99
N ALA A 739 28.17 -8.81 -7.72
CA ALA A 739 29.48 -8.69 -7.08
C ALA A 739 30.39 -9.91 -7.35
N ASP A 740 31.69 -9.62 -7.51
CA ASP A 740 32.87 -10.47 -7.37
C ASP A 740 33.12 -11.63 -8.34
N SER A 741 33.92 -11.34 -9.38
CA SER A 741 34.98 -12.25 -9.82
C SER A 741 36.21 -11.50 -10.34
N CYS A 742 37.05 -10.98 -9.45
CA CYS A 742 38.48 -10.74 -9.71
C CYS A 742 39.25 -10.65 -8.37
N GLY A 743 39.92 -11.75 -7.99
CA GLY A 743 40.60 -11.88 -6.70
C GLY A 743 42.01 -11.29 -6.62
N GLY A 744 42.42 -10.98 -5.38
CA GLY A 744 43.80 -10.86 -4.90
C GLY A 744 44.46 -9.50 -5.16
N SER A 745 45.15 -8.83 -4.25
CA SER A 745 45.78 -9.24 -2.98
C SER A 745 46.20 -7.98 -2.18
N ALA A 746 46.37 -8.17 -0.88
CA ALA A 746 46.64 -7.18 0.16
C ALA A 746 47.74 -6.12 -0.10
N ARG A 747 47.59 -4.92 0.52
CA ARG A 747 48.47 -4.41 1.60
C ARG A 747 48.13 -3.00 2.13
N ARG A 748 47.91 -2.96 3.45
CA ARG A 748 48.37 -2.00 4.50
C ARG A 748 48.21 -0.48 4.28
N ALA A 749 47.37 0.09 5.16
CA ALA A 749 47.35 1.49 5.57
C ALA A 749 48.61 1.93 6.34
N VAL A 750 49.07 3.18 6.10
CA VAL A 750 49.83 4.02 7.05
C VAL A 750 49.51 5.52 6.85
N ALA A 751 48.72 6.06 7.79
CA ALA A 751 48.87 7.31 8.55
C ALA A 751 49.55 8.60 7.99
N GLN A 752 48.75 9.69 8.06
CA GLN A 752 48.99 11.00 8.72
C GLN A 752 49.42 12.25 7.89
N PRO A 753 49.03 13.48 8.34
CA PRO A 753 48.65 14.64 7.53
C PRO A 753 49.68 15.77 7.49
N ARG A 754 49.52 16.76 6.60
CA ARG A 754 50.07 18.12 6.77
C ARG A 754 49.39 19.18 5.89
N ARG A 755 49.02 20.30 6.54
CA ARG A 755 48.62 21.59 5.93
C ARG A 755 49.86 22.36 5.44
N VAL A 756 49.67 23.22 4.41
CA VAL A 756 49.90 24.70 4.39
C VAL A 756 50.18 25.19 2.94
N ASN A 757 49.35 26.15 2.50
CA ASN A 757 49.41 27.03 1.29
C ASN A 757 50.63 28.01 1.36
N PRO A 758 50.97 28.93 0.40
CA PRO A 758 50.44 29.23 -0.94
C PRO A 758 51.47 29.63 -2.06
N ARG A 759 50.97 29.68 -3.31
CA ARG A 759 51.32 30.53 -4.49
C ARG A 759 52.69 30.47 -5.22
N SER A 760 52.51 30.21 -6.53
CA SER A 760 53.12 30.80 -7.74
C SER A 760 54.59 30.48 -8.10
N ASN A 761 54.78 29.64 -9.12
CA ASN A 761 55.13 30.08 -10.47
C ASN A 761 55.28 28.91 -11.45
N LEU A 762 54.53 29.00 -12.55
CA LEU A 762 54.82 28.56 -13.92
C LEU A 762 55.60 27.24 -14.07
N LEU A 763 54.85 26.15 -14.14
CA LEU A 763 55.26 24.91 -14.79
C LEU A 763 54.71 24.90 -16.24
N PRO A 764 55.41 24.26 -17.19
CA PRO A 764 55.00 24.20 -18.61
C PRO A 764 53.58 23.64 -18.72
N ARG A 765 52.80 24.07 -19.73
CA ARG A 765 51.52 23.43 -20.07
C ARG A 765 51.77 21.93 -20.07
N GLN A 766 51.28 21.23 -19.04
CA GLN A 766 51.04 19.80 -19.20
C GLN A 766 50.18 19.71 -20.46
N SER A 767 50.53 18.84 -21.40
CA SER A 767 49.62 18.56 -22.51
C SER A 767 48.35 18.05 -21.86
N GLU A 768 47.35 18.93 -21.74
CA GLU A 768 46.04 18.60 -21.20
C GLU A 768 45.46 17.57 -22.18
N ASP A 769 45.43 16.31 -21.76
CA ASP A 769 45.01 15.17 -22.57
C ASP A 769 43.58 14.75 -22.18
N PHE A 770 43.06 13.70 -22.82
CA PHE A 770 41.70 13.22 -22.54
C PHE A 770 41.47 12.93 -21.04
N ASN A 771 42.45 12.31 -20.37
CA ASN A 771 42.34 11.95 -18.95
C ASN A 771 42.30 13.20 -18.05
N TYR A 772 43.01 14.26 -18.42
CA TYR A 772 42.94 15.52 -17.70
C TYR A 772 41.54 16.14 -17.77
N TYR A 773 40.94 16.23 -18.96
CA TYR A 773 39.64 16.88 -19.14
C TYR A 773 38.47 16.05 -18.62
N SER A 774 38.49 14.72 -18.76
CA SER A 774 37.47 13.81 -18.18
C SER A 774 37.49 13.78 -16.65
N LEU A 775 38.58 14.17 -16.00
CA LEU A 775 38.61 14.34 -14.55
C LEU A 775 38.32 15.79 -14.11
N ASN A 776 38.19 16.73 -15.06
CA ASN A 776 38.05 18.16 -14.79
C ASN A 776 37.05 18.84 -15.76
N HIS A 777 35.79 18.38 -15.81
CA HIS A 777 34.81 18.81 -16.83
C HIS A 777 34.63 20.35 -16.93
N ALA A 778 34.66 21.08 -15.81
CA ALA A 778 34.57 22.54 -15.79
C ALA A 778 35.71 23.25 -16.57
N LYS A 779 36.83 22.55 -16.79
CA LYS A 779 37.95 23.03 -17.60
C LYS A 779 37.68 22.92 -19.10
N ILE A 780 36.93 21.92 -19.57
CA ILE A 780 36.52 21.81 -20.99
C ILE A 780 35.85 23.10 -21.43
N ALA A 781 34.91 23.56 -20.62
CA ALA A 781 34.16 24.76 -20.93
C ALA A 781 35.08 26.00 -20.98
N THR A 782 36.14 26.06 -20.16
CA THR A 782 37.01 27.24 -19.98
C THR A 782 38.18 27.29 -20.95
N ASP A 783 38.80 26.14 -21.22
CA ASP A 783 40.07 26.06 -21.93
C ASP A 783 39.87 25.76 -23.44
N LEU A 784 38.72 25.19 -23.84
CA LEU A 784 38.47 24.75 -25.21
C LEU A 784 37.41 25.57 -25.96
N MET A 785 36.60 26.38 -25.29
CA MET A 785 35.62 27.23 -25.97
C MET A 785 36.23 28.56 -26.43
N VAL A 786 35.95 28.98 -27.68
CA VAL A 786 36.47 30.22 -28.29
C VAL A 786 35.91 31.48 -27.62
N GLY A 787 34.80 31.34 -26.88
CA GLY A 787 34.19 32.43 -26.12
C GLY A 787 34.83 32.60 -24.74
N GLY A 788 35.65 33.64 -24.58
CA GLY A 788 36.09 34.08 -23.25
C GLY A 788 34.91 34.50 -22.37
N LEU A 789 35.10 34.41 -21.04
CA LEU A 789 34.15 34.94 -20.04
C LEU A 789 33.76 36.37 -20.40
N ASP A 790 32.46 36.69 -20.34
CA ASP A 790 31.96 38.05 -20.50
C ASP A 790 32.54 38.96 -19.39
N GLY A 791 32.48 40.28 -19.58
CA GLY A 791 33.16 41.27 -18.71
C GLY A 791 32.76 41.26 -17.22
N ASP A 792 31.74 40.49 -16.84
CA ASP A 792 31.30 40.24 -15.45
C ASP A 792 31.73 38.86 -14.91
N GLY A 793 32.48 38.08 -15.70
CA GLY A 793 32.90 36.71 -15.38
C GLY A 793 31.85 35.64 -15.69
N SER A 794 30.70 35.99 -16.27
CA SER A 794 29.66 35.05 -16.68
C SER A 794 29.84 34.61 -18.14
N ARG A 795 29.10 33.59 -18.57
CA ARG A 795 29.04 33.17 -19.99
C ARG A 795 27.63 33.37 -20.47
N LYS A 796 27.43 34.23 -21.47
CA LYS A 796 26.11 34.43 -22.05
C LYS A 796 25.58 33.16 -22.72
N PRO A 797 24.36 32.73 -22.36
CA PRO A 797 23.69 31.64 -23.04
C PRO A 797 23.37 31.95 -24.53
N ARG A 798 23.34 30.91 -25.35
CA ARG A 798 23.04 30.89 -26.79
C ARG A 798 21.60 30.41 -26.99
N GLN A 799 20.81 31.16 -27.74
CA GLN A 799 19.37 30.89 -27.81
C GLN A 799 19.00 29.69 -28.68
N ASN A 800 19.70 29.47 -29.81
CA ASN A 800 19.37 28.39 -30.73
C ASN A 800 20.61 27.53 -30.99
N CYS A 801 20.60 26.28 -30.54
CA CYS A 801 21.73 25.36 -30.68
C CYS A 801 21.40 24.19 -31.60
N VAL A 802 22.35 23.79 -32.45
CA VAL A 802 22.18 22.72 -33.45
C VAL A 802 23.23 21.62 -33.28
N PHE A 803 22.77 20.37 -33.16
CA PHE A 803 23.60 19.17 -32.99
C PHE A 803 23.36 18.15 -34.09
N TYR A 804 24.28 17.20 -34.26
CA TYR A 804 24.15 16.09 -35.20
C TYR A 804 24.40 14.76 -34.50
N VAL A 805 23.65 13.73 -34.90
CA VAL A 805 23.85 12.35 -34.46
C VAL A 805 24.19 11.51 -35.69
N ASN A 806 25.24 10.70 -35.61
CA ASN A 806 25.68 9.84 -36.72
C ASN A 806 25.42 8.36 -36.38
N GLN A 807 25.01 7.58 -37.38
CA GLN A 807 24.80 6.14 -37.25
C GLN A 807 26.06 5.36 -37.60
N ARG A 808 26.16 4.11 -37.13
CA ARG A 808 27.33 3.23 -37.36
C ARG A 808 27.54 2.90 -38.84
N ASP A 809 26.47 2.74 -39.61
CA ASP A 809 26.49 2.45 -41.04
C ASP A 809 26.45 3.75 -41.87
N VAL A 810 27.52 4.53 -41.78
CA VAL A 810 27.64 5.77 -42.54
C VAL A 810 27.70 5.47 -44.04
N ASP A 811 27.03 6.30 -44.86
CA ASP A 811 27.20 6.28 -46.31
C ASP A 811 28.70 6.31 -46.66
N PRO A 812 29.26 5.25 -47.27
CA PRO A 812 30.69 5.17 -47.58
C PRO A 812 31.19 6.32 -48.46
N GLU A 813 30.29 6.99 -49.17
CA GLU A 813 30.61 8.10 -50.08
C GLU A 813 30.71 9.45 -49.36
N ASP A 814 30.04 9.66 -48.22
CA ASP A 814 30.16 10.88 -47.40
C ASP A 814 30.04 10.59 -45.89
N PRO A 815 31.15 10.19 -45.23
CA PRO A 815 31.13 9.86 -43.82
C PRO A 815 30.86 11.06 -42.87
N ASN A 816 30.79 12.30 -43.40
CA ASN A 816 30.49 13.51 -42.62
C ASN A 816 29.10 14.09 -42.92
N TYR A 817 28.24 13.34 -43.60
CA TYR A 817 26.96 13.84 -44.11
C TYR A 817 26.10 14.56 -43.05
N ALA A 818 25.79 13.91 -41.91
CA ALA A 818 24.96 14.49 -40.86
C ALA A 818 25.57 15.75 -40.22
N LYS A 819 26.89 15.74 -39.98
CA LYS A 819 27.64 16.89 -39.48
C LYS A 819 27.53 18.09 -40.44
N ASN A 820 27.75 17.85 -41.73
CA ASN A 820 27.68 18.89 -42.75
C ASN A 820 26.26 19.48 -42.83
N ARG A 821 25.22 18.65 -42.69
CA ARG A 821 23.82 19.13 -42.67
C ARG A 821 23.49 19.99 -41.45
N ALA A 822 24.05 19.71 -40.28
CA ALA A 822 23.86 20.59 -39.12
C ALA A 822 24.45 21.99 -39.33
N ILE A 823 25.64 22.06 -39.93
CA ILE A 823 26.29 23.34 -40.27
C ILE A 823 25.48 24.10 -41.33
N GLU A 824 25.06 23.41 -42.39
CA GLU A 824 24.24 24.00 -43.44
C GLU A 824 22.88 24.50 -42.93
N PHE A 825 22.24 23.74 -42.02
CA PHE A 825 20.98 24.13 -41.40
C PHE A 825 21.14 25.42 -40.58
N ALA A 826 22.15 25.49 -39.70
CA ALA A 826 22.40 26.69 -38.91
C ALA A 826 22.67 27.91 -39.80
N ALA A 827 23.48 27.75 -40.85
CA ALA A 827 23.76 28.81 -41.81
C ALA A 827 22.50 29.27 -42.57
N LEU A 828 21.67 28.32 -43.02
CA LEU A 828 20.42 28.60 -43.72
C LEU A 828 19.44 29.36 -42.81
N MET A 829 19.26 28.90 -41.57
CA MET A 829 18.34 29.53 -40.61
C MET A 829 18.79 30.94 -40.22
N ASN A 830 20.10 31.16 -40.05
CA ASN A 830 20.65 32.50 -39.79
C ASN A 830 20.50 33.44 -40.98
N ALA A 831 20.62 32.93 -42.22
CA ALA A 831 20.41 33.74 -43.42
C ALA A 831 18.92 34.10 -43.62
N GLN A 832 18.01 33.18 -43.32
CA GLN A 832 16.56 33.39 -43.42
C GLN A 832 16.01 34.23 -42.28
N ASN A 833 16.60 34.14 -41.08
CA ASN A 833 16.16 34.86 -39.88
C ASN A 833 17.34 35.64 -39.25
N PRO A 834 17.75 36.77 -39.87
CA PRO A 834 18.88 37.56 -39.37
C PRO A 834 18.66 38.00 -37.92
N GLY A 835 19.61 37.67 -37.05
CA GLY A 835 19.56 38.00 -35.61
C GLY A 835 19.00 36.91 -34.70
N SER A 836 18.69 35.72 -35.23
CA SER A 836 18.21 34.57 -34.43
C SER A 836 19.34 33.64 -33.91
N ASP A 837 20.61 33.93 -34.25
CA ASP A 837 21.82 33.32 -33.67
C ASP A 837 21.76 31.79 -33.43
N TYR A 838 21.63 31.02 -34.52
CA TYR A 838 21.76 29.56 -34.53
C TYR A 838 23.24 29.16 -34.52
N HIS A 839 23.64 28.31 -33.57
CA HIS A 839 25.03 27.90 -33.37
C HIS A 839 25.20 26.38 -33.31
N THR A 840 26.27 25.89 -33.93
CA THR A 840 26.80 24.53 -33.73
C THR A 840 27.96 24.56 -32.75
N LEU A 841 28.37 23.41 -32.21
CA LEU A 841 29.54 23.35 -31.31
C LEU A 841 30.84 23.83 -32.00
N TYR A 842 30.95 23.69 -33.32
CA TYR A 842 32.11 24.12 -34.07
C TYR A 842 32.23 25.65 -34.14
N ASP A 843 31.13 26.36 -33.89
CA ASP A 843 31.11 27.82 -33.80
C ASP A 843 31.59 28.32 -32.43
N VAL A 844 31.59 27.45 -31.40
CA VAL A 844 31.92 27.82 -30.02
C VAL A 844 33.17 27.15 -29.45
N TYR A 845 33.69 26.09 -30.06
CA TYR A 845 34.96 25.45 -29.66
C TYR A 845 36.14 25.85 -30.55
N ASP A 846 37.34 25.96 -29.97
CA ASP A 846 38.57 26.05 -30.74
C ASP A 846 38.79 24.70 -31.41
N THR A 847 38.31 24.60 -32.65
CA THR A 847 38.31 23.35 -33.42
C THR A 847 39.71 22.76 -33.58
N ALA A 848 40.75 23.60 -33.62
CA ALA A 848 42.13 23.13 -33.72
C ALA A 848 42.56 22.45 -32.42
N ALA A 849 42.18 22.98 -31.26
CA ALA A 849 42.51 22.42 -29.95
C ALA A 849 41.62 21.22 -29.56
N ALA A 850 40.30 21.32 -29.77
CA ALA A 850 39.34 20.34 -29.28
C ALA A 850 39.18 19.11 -30.19
N PHE A 851 39.33 19.25 -31.51
CA PHE A 851 38.94 18.22 -32.49
C PHE A 851 40.03 17.89 -33.54
N SER A 852 41.32 18.06 -33.20
CA SER A 852 42.43 17.62 -34.06
C SER A 852 42.83 16.17 -33.83
N TYR A 853 43.19 15.45 -34.90
CA TYR A 853 43.53 14.03 -34.90
C TYR A 853 45.01 13.71 -34.63
N THR A 854 45.89 14.72 -34.58
CA THR A 854 47.34 14.45 -34.56
C THR A 854 48.02 14.71 -33.22
N GLU A 855 47.61 15.71 -32.44
CA GLU A 855 48.30 16.10 -31.18
C GLU A 855 47.38 16.82 -30.18
N ASN A 856 46.18 16.29 -29.87
CA ASN A 856 45.18 16.96 -29.01
C ASN A 856 44.29 15.97 -28.21
N PRO A 857 43.43 16.43 -27.27
CA PRO A 857 42.65 15.56 -26.38
C PRO A 857 41.78 14.53 -27.12
N MET A 858 41.19 14.89 -28.26
CA MET A 858 40.43 13.94 -29.09
C MET A 858 41.34 12.83 -29.67
N ALA A 859 42.55 13.16 -30.11
CA ALA A 859 43.51 12.15 -30.57
C ALA A 859 43.96 11.22 -29.44
N SER A 860 44.09 11.75 -28.22
CA SER A 860 44.33 10.96 -27.01
C SER A 860 43.14 10.07 -26.65
N ALA A 861 41.91 10.58 -26.73
CA ALA A 861 40.70 9.81 -26.52
C ALA A 861 40.56 8.69 -27.55
N TRP A 862 40.86 8.98 -28.82
CA TRP A 862 40.86 8.00 -29.91
C TRP A 862 41.85 6.87 -29.66
N THR A 863 43.10 7.22 -29.35
CA THR A 863 44.15 6.21 -29.11
C THR A 863 43.93 5.41 -27.82
N GLY A 864 43.26 5.99 -26.83
CA GLY A 864 42.88 5.33 -25.58
C GLY A 864 41.56 4.55 -25.62
N GLY A 865 40.84 4.57 -26.74
CA GLY A 865 39.51 3.92 -26.86
C GLY A 865 38.38 4.64 -26.11
N ASN A 866 38.60 5.88 -25.67
CA ASN A 866 37.66 6.67 -24.86
C ASN A 866 36.97 7.78 -25.67
N LEU A 867 36.89 7.60 -26.99
CA LEU A 867 36.40 8.61 -27.92
C LEU A 867 34.94 9.01 -27.65
N ARG A 868 34.11 8.03 -27.24
CA ARG A 868 32.73 8.24 -26.83
C ARG A 868 32.61 9.22 -25.67
N THR A 869 33.41 9.03 -24.62
CA THR A 869 33.42 9.90 -23.44
C THR A 869 33.86 11.32 -23.80
N TRP A 870 34.84 11.48 -24.69
CA TRP A 870 35.27 12.80 -25.15
C TRP A 870 34.14 13.58 -25.84
N PHE A 871 33.42 12.92 -26.74
CA PHE A 871 32.29 13.55 -27.41
C PHE A 871 31.12 13.81 -26.45
N GLN A 872 30.88 12.94 -25.47
CA GLN A 872 29.90 13.19 -24.42
C GLN A 872 30.22 14.45 -23.60
N ASP A 873 31.43 14.57 -23.06
CA ASP A 873 31.80 15.69 -22.19
C ASP A 873 31.82 17.04 -22.94
N THR A 874 32.30 17.03 -24.20
CA THR A 874 32.30 18.25 -25.03
C THR A 874 30.91 18.66 -25.49
N SER A 875 30.01 17.69 -25.74
CA SER A 875 28.61 17.95 -26.07
C SER A 875 27.85 18.52 -24.88
N GLN A 876 28.04 17.95 -23.68
CA GLN A 876 27.44 18.45 -22.44
C GLN A 876 27.84 19.91 -22.20
N ALA A 877 29.14 20.22 -22.26
CA ALA A 877 29.63 21.57 -22.01
C ALA A 877 29.13 22.60 -23.05
N PHE A 878 28.85 22.19 -24.29
CA PHE A 878 28.19 23.09 -25.25
C PHE A 878 26.72 23.31 -24.87
N ALA A 879 26.03 22.25 -24.48
CA ALA A 879 24.60 22.29 -24.20
C ALA A 879 24.26 23.14 -22.97
N GLU A 880 25.15 23.21 -21.98
CA GLU A 880 25.04 24.11 -20.84
C GLU A 880 25.03 25.59 -21.23
N LEU A 881 25.58 25.93 -22.40
CA LEU A 881 25.45 27.28 -22.94
C LEU A 881 24.13 27.51 -23.67
N CYS A 882 23.26 26.51 -23.86
CA CYS A 882 22.04 26.68 -24.65
C CYS A 882 20.86 27.12 -23.78
N SER A 883 20.24 28.25 -24.13
CA SER A 883 19.02 28.76 -23.47
C SER A 883 17.93 29.11 -24.49
N GLY A 884 17.21 28.10 -24.97
CA GLY A 884 16.15 28.28 -25.94
C GLY A 884 15.90 27.00 -26.73
N HIS A 885 15.95 27.05 -28.06
CA HIS A 885 15.61 25.88 -28.89
C HIS A 885 16.85 25.07 -29.27
N LEU A 886 16.71 23.76 -29.09
CA LEU A 886 17.69 22.76 -29.47
C LEU A 886 17.22 22.04 -30.73
N TYR A 887 18.04 22.02 -31.77
CA TYR A 887 17.76 21.34 -33.03
C TYR A 887 18.70 20.15 -33.20
N LEU A 888 18.13 18.98 -33.45
CA LEU A 888 18.86 17.72 -33.59
C LEU A 888 18.74 17.22 -35.03
N ILE A 889 19.87 17.13 -35.73
CA ILE A 889 19.94 16.51 -37.05
C ILE A 889 20.16 15.01 -36.84
N VAL A 890 19.11 14.21 -37.11
CA VAL A 890 19.07 12.77 -36.82
C VAL A 890 18.58 12.01 -38.05
N ASP A 891 19.30 10.96 -38.42
CA ASP A 891 18.86 10.02 -39.46
C ASP A 891 17.81 9.04 -38.90
N ALA A 892 16.80 8.70 -39.69
CA ALA A 892 15.49 8.26 -39.17
C ALA A 892 15.22 6.74 -39.16
N GLU A 893 16.25 5.89 -39.24
CA GLU A 893 16.13 4.41 -39.32
C GLU A 893 16.94 3.73 -38.18
N PRO A 894 16.65 2.46 -37.80
CA PRO A 894 16.77 2.03 -36.39
C PRO A 894 18.00 1.17 -36.10
N GLU A 895 19.23 1.71 -36.13
CA GLU A 895 20.43 0.92 -35.76
C GLU A 895 21.51 1.76 -35.01
N GLU A 896 22.45 1.07 -34.34
CA GLU A 896 23.45 1.57 -33.38
C GLU A 896 24.10 2.93 -33.73
N ILE A 897 24.21 3.81 -32.72
CA ILE A 897 24.86 5.12 -32.82
C ILE A 897 26.39 4.95 -32.75
N TRP A 898 27.13 5.67 -33.61
CA TRP A 898 28.59 5.56 -33.67
C TRP A 898 29.27 6.32 -32.53
N ASP A 899 30.41 5.81 -32.05
CA ASP A 899 31.18 6.38 -30.93
C ASP A 899 31.79 7.76 -31.23
N GLN A 900 31.77 8.19 -32.50
CA GLN A 900 32.28 9.48 -32.99
C GLN A 900 31.19 10.52 -33.25
N SER A 901 29.96 10.24 -32.81
CA SER A 901 28.83 11.17 -32.88
C SER A 901 28.82 12.14 -31.69
N ILE A 902 28.20 13.30 -31.87
CA ILE A 902 28.07 14.32 -30.82
C ILE A 902 26.70 14.16 -30.18
N TRP A 903 26.69 13.80 -28.90
CA TRP A 903 25.53 13.27 -28.20
C TRP A 903 24.74 14.37 -27.52
N ILE A 904 23.50 14.60 -27.95
CA ILE A 904 22.45 15.16 -27.08
C ILE A 904 21.14 14.43 -27.36
N THR A 905 21.07 13.15 -27.00
CA THR A 905 19.84 12.34 -27.02
C THR A 905 19.97 11.16 -26.05
N HIS A 906 18.83 10.79 -25.44
CA HIS A 906 18.49 9.66 -24.52
C HIS A 906 19.46 9.23 -23.39
N GLU A 907 20.76 9.48 -23.49
CA GLU A 907 21.77 9.12 -22.49
C GLU A 907 22.16 10.28 -21.55
N TRP A 908 21.66 11.51 -21.78
CA TRP A 908 22.02 12.67 -20.96
C TRP A 908 20.85 13.60 -20.62
N PRO A 909 20.03 13.27 -19.60
CA PRO A 909 18.92 14.11 -19.14
C PRO A 909 19.34 15.50 -18.63
N ALA A 910 20.60 15.65 -18.20
CA ALA A 910 21.07 16.87 -17.53
C ALA A 910 21.08 18.13 -18.42
N VAL A 911 21.11 17.97 -19.75
CA VAL A 911 21.09 19.10 -20.70
C VAL A 911 19.76 19.83 -20.68
N VAL A 912 18.64 19.08 -20.58
CA VAL A 912 17.29 19.64 -20.54
C VAL A 912 16.86 19.97 -19.10
N ALA A 913 17.53 19.38 -18.11
CA ALA A 913 17.24 19.55 -16.68
C ALA A 913 17.65 20.92 -16.11
N THR A 914 18.48 21.70 -16.80
CA THR A 914 18.86 23.05 -16.35
C THR A 914 17.70 24.06 -16.45
N GLY A 915 16.60 23.71 -17.14
CA GLY A 915 15.45 24.58 -17.36
C GLY A 915 15.71 25.74 -18.34
N LEU A 916 16.90 25.81 -18.94
CA LEU A 916 17.28 26.88 -19.86
C LEU A 916 16.84 26.56 -21.31
N VAL A 917 16.77 25.28 -21.70
CA VAL A 917 16.28 24.83 -23.01
C VAL A 917 14.76 24.73 -22.99
N THR A 918 14.07 25.50 -23.84
CA THR A 918 12.60 25.60 -23.87
C THR A 918 11.94 24.67 -24.90
N GLN A 919 12.68 24.18 -25.90
CA GLN A 919 12.17 23.25 -26.91
C GLN A 919 13.28 22.40 -27.53
N VAL A 920 12.99 21.14 -27.89
CA VAL A 920 13.87 20.26 -28.68
C VAL A 920 13.14 19.80 -29.95
N THR A 921 13.82 19.86 -31.09
CA THR A 921 13.24 19.53 -32.40
C THR A 921 14.16 18.64 -33.22
N GLU A 922 13.62 17.56 -33.80
CA GLU A 922 14.35 16.71 -34.75
C GLU A 922 14.14 17.14 -36.19
N ILE A 923 15.21 17.03 -36.97
CA ILE A 923 15.22 17.31 -38.40
C ILE A 923 16.01 16.21 -39.10
N ARG A 924 15.48 15.73 -40.22
CA ARG A 924 16.19 14.74 -41.01
C ARG A 924 17.24 15.41 -41.93
N PRO A 925 18.45 14.84 -42.06
CA PRO A 925 19.51 15.36 -42.93
C PRO A 925 19.05 15.70 -44.36
N GLU A 926 18.20 14.87 -44.98
CA GLU A 926 17.71 15.03 -46.34
C GLU A 926 16.71 16.19 -46.50
N ASP A 927 15.95 16.52 -45.45
CA ASP A 927 15.05 17.68 -45.43
C ASP A 927 15.86 18.98 -45.51
N VAL A 928 17.00 19.04 -44.80
CA VAL A 928 17.96 20.14 -44.89
C VAL A 928 18.59 20.19 -46.27
N GLY A 929 19.07 19.04 -46.78
CA GLY A 929 19.72 18.98 -48.10
C GLY A 929 18.83 19.44 -49.24
N ARG A 930 17.54 19.09 -49.23
CA ARG A 930 16.55 19.61 -50.19
C ARG A 930 16.38 21.13 -50.07
N ALA A 931 16.28 21.66 -48.86
CA ALA A 931 16.12 23.10 -48.63
C ALA A 931 17.34 23.91 -49.11
N VAL A 932 18.54 23.39 -48.89
CA VAL A 932 19.80 23.99 -49.36
C VAL A 932 19.90 23.93 -50.89
N ALA A 933 19.56 22.79 -51.51
CA ALA A 933 19.63 22.61 -52.96
C ALA A 933 18.65 23.52 -53.74
N ASP A 934 17.51 23.87 -53.16
CA ASP A 934 16.57 24.87 -53.69
C ASP A 934 16.93 26.31 -53.27
N ASN A 935 18.19 26.54 -52.87
CA ASN A 935 18.75 27.83 -52.50
C ASN A 935 17.93 28.55 -51.41
N GLY A 936 17.37 27.78 -50.47
CA GLY A 936 16.58 28.29 -49.34
C GLY A 936 15.17 28.78 -49.68
N ARG A 937 14.64 28.50 -50.89
CA ARG A 937 13.26 28.88 -51.27
C ARG A 937 12.20 28.01 -50.59
N THR A 938 12.56 26.79 -50.23
CA THR A 938 11.70 25.91 -49.42
C THR A 938 11.62 26.49 -48.01
N ARG A 939 10.49 27.14 -47.68
CA ARG A 939 10.26 27.81 -46.39
C ARG A 939 9.89 26.88 -45.24
N PHE A 940 9.69 25.60 -45.52
CA PHE A 940 9.24 24.62 -44.53
C PHE A 940 10.17 23.42 -44.56
N ILE A 941 11.22 23.47 -43.74
CA ILE A 941 11.93 22.25 -43.33
C ILE A 941 10.97 21.51 -42.41
N ARG A 942 10.78 20.21 -42.67
CA ARG A 942 9.91 19.42 -41.80
C ARG A 942 10.60 19.25 -40.46
N PHE A 943 9.92 19.74 -39.44
CA PHE A 943 10.29 19.54 -38.05
C PHE A 943 9.50 18.36 -37.53
N TYR A 944 10.20 17.47 -36.85
CA TYR A 944 9.59 16.37 -36.14
C TYR A 944 9.70 16.67 -34.65
N PRO A 945 8.63 16.42 -33.87
CA PRO A 945 8.79 16.28 -32.44
C PRO A 945 9.92 15.29 -32.18
N TYR A 946 10.82 15.59 -31.25
CA TYR A 946 11.92 14.70 -30.89
C TYR A 946 11.39 13.27 -30.64
N ARG A 947 11.87 12.30 -31.43
CA ARG A 947 11.42 10.90 -31.46
C ARG A 947 12.37 9.95 -30.74
N GLY A 948 13.50 10.44 -30.22
CA GLY A 948 14.43 9.65 -29.42
C GLY A 948 13.81 9.13 -28.12
N GLY A 949 13.13 7.99 -28.24
CA GLY A 949 12.68 7.07 -27.20
C GLY A 949 11.84 7.69 -26.09
N GLN A 950 10.55 7.32 -25.94
CA GLN A 950 9.91 7.47 -24.62
C GLN A 950 10.87 6.85 -23.62
N PRO A 951 11.39 7.60 -22.60
CA PRO A 951 12.72 7.34 -22.04
C PRO A 951 12.94 5.83 -21.94
N PRO A 952 13.76 5.22 -22.83
CA PRO A 952 13.59 3.81 -23.15
C PRO A 952 13.71 2.93 -21.91
N GLY A 953 12.62 2.23 -21.59
CA GLY A 953 12.53 1.44 -20.36
C GLY A 953 11.60 0.23 -20.36
N ALA A 954 10.71 0.03 -21.35
CA ALA A 954 10.17 -1.28 -21.80
C ALA A 954 8.84 -1.15 -22.61
N THR A 955 8.42 -1.99 -23.57
CA THR A 955 8.89 -3.19 -24.35
C THR A 955 7.71 -3.58 -25.30
N PRO A 956 7.82 -4.33 -26.43
CA PRO A 956 8.04 -5.81 -26.49
C PRO A 956 8.79 -6.35 -27.74
N PRO A 957 9.19 -7.65 -27.78
CA PRO A 957 10.30 -8.15 -28.59
C PRO A 957 9.89 -8.65 -29.99
N ARG A 958 10.89 -8.80 -30.88
CA ARG A 958 10.98 -9.95 -31.81
C ARG A 958 12.41 -10.17 -32.33
N ASP A 959 12.93 -11.34 -31.96
CA ASP A 959 13.87 -12.26 -32.63
C ASP A 959 15.14 -11.71 -33.32
N GLY A 960 16.31 -12.11 -32.80
CA GLY A 960 17.51 -12.30 -33.63
C GLY A 960 18.86 -11.99 -32.97
N ASP A 961 19.50 -13.03 -32.44
CA ASP A 961 20.94 -13.24 -32.28
C ASP A 961 21.81 -12.48 -31.26
N GLN A 962 22.76 -13.26 -30.75
CA GLN A 962 23.60 -13.12 -29.57
C GLN A 962 24.78 -12.15 -29.76
N GLY A 963 25.21 -11.49 -28.66
CA GLY A 963 26.55 -10.93 -28.53
C GLY A 963 26.79 -10.28 -27.16
N GLU A 964 27.73 -10.82 -26.38
CA GLU A 964 28.26 -10.28 -25.10
C GLU A 964 28.78 -8.82 -25.26
N ILE A 965 28.81 -7.96 -24.23
CA ILE A 965 30.01 -7.70 -23.40
C ILE A 965 29.75 -6.60 -22.32
N ASP A 966 30.27 -6.86 -21.12
CA ASP A 966 30.78 -6.06 -19.98
C ASP A 966 30.06 -4.87 -19.31
N SER A 967 30.00 -5.02 -17.98
CA SER A 967 29.67 -4.10 -16.89
C SER A 967 30.86 -3.23 -16.43
N CYS A 968 30.62 -1.97 -16.01
CA CYS A 968 31.16 -1.30 -14.79
C CYS A 968 31.14 0.26 -14.90
N VAL A 969 30.20 0.97 -14.26
CA VAL A 969 30.40 2.29 -13.60
C VAL A 969 29.27 2.52 -12.57
N SER A 970 29.58 2.81 -11.31
CA SER A 970 28.65 3.25 -10.25
C SER A 970 28.81 4.75 -9.97
N VAL A 971 27.71 5.47 -9.71
CA VAL A 971 27.72 6.90 -9.32
C VAL A 971 27.22 7.07 -7.87
N ASP A 972 27.82 8.05 -7.18
CA ASP A 972 27.83 8.41 -5.75
C ASP A 972 26.48 8.97 -5.21
N PRO A 973 26.00 8.62 -3.99
CA PRO A 973 24.68 9.04 -3.46
C PRO A 973 24.53 10.48 -2.92
N ASP A 974 25.55 11.34 -2.92
CA ASP A 974 25.49 12.65 -2.24
C ASP A 974 24.82 13.81 -3.05
N VAL A 975 23.92 13.52 -4.01
CA VAL A 975 23.22 14.55 -4.82
C VAL A 975 21.70 14.38 -4.81
N VAL A 976 21.06 14.27 -3.63
CA VAL A 976 19.59 14.11 -3.54
C VAL A 976 18.84 15.21 -2.78
N ASP A 977 19.50 16.19 -2.15
CA ASP A 977 18.79 17.12 -1.24
C ASP A 977 18.69 18.60 -1.65
N GLN A 978 18.53 18.92 -2.95
CA GLN A 978 18.32 20.33 -3.37
C GLN A 978 17.16 20.65 -4.34
N TRP A 979 16.22 19.74 -4.62
CA TRP A 979 15.12 20.05 -5.57
C TRP A 979 13.72 19.65 -5.10
N ALA A 980 13.40 19.92 -3.84
CA ALA A 980 12.01 20.03 -3.38
C ALA A 980 11.53 21.49 -3.53
N GLY A 981 10.79 21.80 -4.60
CA GLY A 981 10.07 23.07 -4.73
C GLY A 981 9.40 23.30 -6.07
N VAL A 982 8.13 22.90 -6.23
CA VAL A 982 7.22 23.47 -7.25
C VAL A 982 5.81 23.69 -6.65
N VAL A 983 5.60 24.97 -6.34
CA VAL A 983 4.42 25.85 -6.56
C VAL A 983 3.02 25.35 -6.21
N ASP A 984 2.66 25.71 -4.98
CA ASP A 984 1.38 26.11 -4.41
C ASP A 984 0.49 27.01 -5.33
N VAL A 985 -0.81 26.70 -5.45
CA VAL A 985 -1.82 27.57 -6.12
C VAL A 985 -2.49 28.55 -5.13
N SER A 986 -2.01 28.63 -3.89
CA SER A 986 -2.35 29.66 -2.92
C SER A 986 -1.24 30.72 -2.80
N GLY A 987 -1.07 31.49 -3.87
CA GLY A 987 -0.32 32.74 -3.78
C GLY A 987 -1.24 33.86 -3.29
N ASP A 988 -0.96 34.43 -2.12
CA ASP A 988 -1.50 35.73 -1.69
C ASP A 988 -1.19 36.78 -2.77
N PHE A 989 -2.21 37.17 -3.53
CA PHE A 989 -2.14 38.27 -4.49
C PHE A 989 -2.82 39.50 -3.90
N ALA A 990 -2.24 40.66 -4.20
CA ALA A 990 -2.95 41.93 -4.17
C ALA A 990 -4.33 41.79 -4.86
N PRO A 991 -5.37 42.52 -4.43
CA PRO A 991 -6.71 42.34 -4.98
C PRO A 991 -6.72 42.56 -6.50
N PHE A 992 -7.09 41.52 -7.24
CA PHE A 992 -7.39 41.61 -8.68
C PHE A 992 -8.57 42.58 -8.87
N LYS A 993 -8.53 43.44 -9.89
CA LYS A 993 -9.60 44.39 -10.17
C LYS A 993 -10.67 43.78 -11.08
N GLU A 994 -11.80 44.48 -11.22
CA GLU A 994 -12.85 44.08 -12.17
C GLU A 994 -12.30 44.03 -13.60
N GLY A 995 -12.58 42.92 -14.31
CA GLY A 995 -11.97 42.62 -15.59
C GLY A 995 -12.93 41.97 -16.58
N THR A 996 -12.44 41.78 -17.81
CA THR A 996 -13.16 41.00 -18.83
C THR A 996 -12.64 39.58 -18.80
N CYS A 997 -13.53 38.62 -18.60
CA CYS A 997 -13.22 37.21 -18.71
C CYS A 997 -13.58 36.72 -20.10
N THR A 998 -12.72 35.87 -20.66
CA THR A 998 -13.05 35.08 -21.84
C THR A 998 -13.02 33.61 -21.47
N MET A 999 -13.95 32.87 -22.03
CA MET A 999 -13.91 31.43 -22.04
C MET A 999 -13.68 30.95 -23.46
N HIS A 1000 -12.58 30.24 -23.64
CA HIS A 1000 -12.19 29.63 -24.90
C HIS A 1000 -12.52 28.14 -24.83
N ILE A 1001 -13.38 27.66 -25.72
CA ILE A 1001 -13.77 26.25 -25.85
C ILE A 1001 -13.24 25.73 -27.19
N HIS A 1002 -12.50 24.64 -27.14
CA HIS A 1002 -12.10 23.88 -28.32
C HIS A 1002 -12.86 22.56 -28.36
N GLN A 1003 -13.59 22.32 -29.44
CA GLN A 1003 -14.37 21.11 -29.67
C GLN A 1003 -13.66 20.22 -30.70
N TYR A 1004 -13.50 18.94 -30.36
CA TYR A 1004 -12.90 17.90 -31.19
C TYR A 1004 -13.95 16.83 -31.54
N PHE A 1005 -14.05 16.45 -32.81
CA PHE A 1005 -14.85 15.30 -33.25
C PHE A 1005 -14.07 13.99 -33.13
N ASN A 1006 -14.71 12.92 -32.65
CA ASN A 1006 -14.20 11.56 -32.79
C ASN A 1006 -14.63 10.95 -34.13
N GLU A 1007 -13.69 10.75 -35.05
CA GLU A 1007 -13.95 10.19 -36.39
C GLU A 1007 -14.23 8.66 -36.39
N ASN A 1008 -14.19 7.99 -35.24
CA ASN A 1008 -14.28 6.53 -35.13
C ASN A 1008 -15.72 5.96 -35.15
N ALA A 1009 -16.76 6.78 -35.33
CA ALA A 1009 -18.13 6.31 -35.58
C ALA A 1009 -18.36 6.16 -37.09
N GLY A 1010 -18.42 4.91 -37.55
CA GLY A 1010 -18.30 4.54 -38.97
C GLY A 1010 -19.16 5.32 -39.97
N GLY A 1011 -18.49 5.99 -40.92
CA GLY A 1011 -18.93 6.14 -42.31
C GLY A 1011 -20.19 6.96 -42.62
N GLY A 1012 -20.76 7.71 -41.68
CA GLY A 1012 -21.88 8.62 -41.94
C GLY A 1012 -21.47 9.99 -42.51
N THR A 1013 -22.37 10.65 -43.24
CA THR A 1013 -22.24 12.06 -43.65
C THR A 1013 -22.62 13.00 -42.50
N PHE A 1014 -21.96 14.17 -42.45
CA PHE A 1014 -22.19 15.25 -41.48
C PHE A 1014 -23.69 15.49 -41.21
N GLY A 1015 -24.16 15.20 -39.97
CA GLY A 1015 -25.56 15.31 -39.54
C GLY A 1015 -26.25 14.03 -39.01
N ASP A 1016 -25.51 12.96 -38.69
CA ASP A 1016 -26.05 11.72 -38.09
C ASP A 1016 -25.95 11.77 -36.54
N PRO A 1017 -26.97 11.38 -35.74
CA PRO A 1017 -26.95 11.47 -34.27
C PRO A 1017 -25.94 10.57 -33.52
N GLN A 1018 -24.97 9.92 -34.19
CA GLN A 1018 -24.04 8.95 -33.59
C GLN A 1018 -22.61 9.47 -33.30
N TYR A 1019 -22.36 10.78 -33.36
CA TYR A 1019 -21.01 11.34 -33.15
C TYR A 1019 -20.80 11.89 -31.72
N SER A 1020 -19.79 11.38 -31.01
CA SER A 1020 -19.32 11.94 -29.73
C SER A 1020 -18.25 13.02 -29.97
N ALA A 1021 -18.34 14.16 -29.29
CA ALA A 1021 -17.32 15.21 -29.32
C ALA A 1021 -16.64 15.34 -27.95
N THR A 1022 -15.32 15.59 -27.95
CA THR A 1022 -14.57 15.94 -26.73
C THR A 1022 -14.24 17.43 -26.73
N TYR A 1023 -14.06 18.02 -25.55
CA TYR A 1023 -13.85 19.46 -25.39
C TYR A 1023 -12.61 19.77 -24.54
N SER A 1024 -11.95 20.89 -24.82
CA SER A 1024 -11.05 21.55 -23.88
C SER A 1024 -11.52 22.97 -23.64
N VAL A 1025 -11.48 23.43 -22.40
CA VAL A 1025 -11.94 24.76 -22.05
C VAL A 1025 -10.94 25.48 -21.17
N GLU A 1026 -10.68 26.73 -21.52
CA GLU A 1026 -9.82 27.66 -20.80
C GLU A 1026 -10.61 28.90 -20.40
N VAL A 1027 -10.46 29.33 -19.16
CA VAL A 1027 -11.04 30.59 -18.67
C VAL A 1027 -9.90 31.53 -18.30
N THR A 1028 -9.95 32.71 -18.89
CA THR A 1028 -8.89 33.70 -18.79
C THR A 1028 -9.49 35.05 -18.42
N MET A 1029 -8.92 35.70 -17.41
CA MET A 1029 -9.27 37.05 -17.01
C MET A 1029 -8.23 38.04 -17.53
N TYR A 1030 -8.72 39.14 -18.08
CA TYR A 1030 -7.91 40.28 -18.50
C TYR A 1030 -8.12 41.44 -17.55
N ASP A 1031 -7.04 41.88 -16.90
CA ASP A 1031 -7.01 43.02 -15.98
C ASP A 1031 -5.75 43.86 -16.22
N ASP A 1032 -5.90 45.19 -16.38
CA ASP A 1032 -4.81 46.17 -16.56
C ASP A 1032 -3.70 45.76 -17.55
N GLY A 1033 -4.07 45.06 -18.64
CA GLY A 1033 -3.14 44.61 -19.68
C GLY A 1033 -2.38 43.32 -19.36
N ALA A 1034 -2.64 42.70 -18.21
CA ALA A 1034 -2.18 41.38 -17.84
C ALA A 1034 -3.27 40.33 -18.12
N THR A 1035 -2.82 39.11 -18.47
CA THR A 1035 -3.69 37.97 -18.77
C THR A 1035 -3.46 36.91 -17.70
N HIS A 1036 -4.53 36.53 -17.01
CA HIS A 1036 -4.48 35.58 -15.90
C HIS A 1036 -5.34 34.36 -16.23
N LYS A 1037 -4.71 33.19 -16.29
CA LYS A 1037 -5.40 31.92 -16.46
C LYS A 1037 -6.01 31.49 -15.12
N ILE A 1038 -7.34 31.38 -15.08
CA ILE A 1038 -8.11 31.17 -13.85
C ILE A 1038 -8.96 29.89 -13.84
N GLY A 1039 -8.98 29.17 -14.97
CA GLY A 1039 -9.50 27.81 -15.06
C GLY A 1039 -9.02 27.12 -16.34
N PHE A 1040 -8.77 25.81 -16.30
CA PHE A 1040 -8.42 25.03 -17.48
C PHE A 1040 -8.71 23.55 -17.31
N GLN A 1041 -9.25 22.96 -18.37
CA GLN A 1041 -9.52 21.53 -18.43
C GLN A 1041 -9.40 21.05 -19.88
N SER A 1042 -8.71 19.92 -20.11
CA SER A 1042 -8.47 19.38 -21.46
C SER A 1042 -9.07 18.00 -21.67
N ARG A 1043 -9.69 17.77 -22.85
CA ARG A 1043 -10.20 16.49 -23.37
C ARG A 1043 -11.26 15.81 -22.49
N LEU A 1044 -12.46 16.38 -22.43
CA LEU A 1044 -13.61 15.82 -21.71
C LEU A 1044 -14.82 15.53 -22.60
N ASP A 1045 -15.59 14.51 -22.24
CA ASP A 1045 -16.95 14.29 -22.73
C ASP A 1045 -17.94 15.17 -21.92
N ALA A 1046 -18.98 15.70 -22.57
CA ALA A 1046 -19.98 16.58 -21.94
C ALA A 1046 -21.28 15.84 -21.54
N PRO A 1047 -22.00 16.26 -20.47
CA PRO A 1047 -21.77 17.44 -19.62
C PRO A 1047 -20.70 17.24 -18.53
N TYR A 1048 -19.99 18.30 -18.14
CA TYR A 1048 -18.99 18.26 -17.06
C TYR A 1048 -18.91 19.57 -16.25
N ASN A 1049 -18.49 19.46 -14.99
CA ASN A 1049 -18.18 20.59 -14.11
C ASN A 1049 -16.68 20.92 -14.19
N MET A 1050 -16.32 22.18 -14.42
CA MET A 1050 -14.92 22.61 -14.47
C MET A 1050 -14.42 22.97 -13.07
N VAL A 1051 -13.23 22.48 -12.69
CA VAL A 1051 -12.50 23.03 -11.54
C VAL A 1051 -11.90 24.37 -11.97
N SER A 1052 -12.45 25.47 -11.46
CA SER A 1052 -12.01 26.83 -11.77
C SER A 1052 -12.08 27.71 -10.52
N LYS A 1053 -11.54 28.93 -10.59
CA LYS A 1053 -11.71 29.92 -9.51
C LYS A 1053 -13.14 30.50 -9.41
N PHE A 1054 -14.04 30.15 -10.32
CA PHE A 1054 -15.46 30.49 -10.22
C PHE A 1054 -16.27 29.36 -9.56
N ASP A 1055 -17.18 29.73 -8.66
CA ASP A 1055 -18.18 28.81 -8.14
C ASP A 1055 -19.20 28.43 -9.26
N ASN A 1056 -19.43 27.12 -9.46
CA ASN A 1056 -20.50 26.57 -10.32
C ASN A 1056 -20.41 26.85 -11.83
N LEU A 1057 -19.21 26.84 -12.44
CA LEU A 1057 -19.08 26.88 -13.90
C LEU A 1057 -19.41 25.51 -14.52
N PHE A 1058 -20.57 25.40 -15.17
CA PHE A 1058 -21.09 24.15 -15.75
C PHE A 1058 -21.20 24.22 -17.27
N VAL A 1059 -20.65 23.22 -17.97
CA VAL A 1059 -20.68 23.13 -19.44
C VAL A 1059 -21.57 21.95 -19.86
N VAL A 1060 -22.61 22.24 -20.65
CA VAL A 1060 -23.61 21.27 -21.11
C VAL A 1060 -23.68 21.29 -22.63
N THR A 1061 -23.77 20.09 -23.21
CA THR A 1061 -24.17 19.90 -24.61
C THR A 1061 -25.42 19.02 -24.64
N PRO A 1062 -26.51 19.42 -25.31
CA PRO A 1062 -27.63 18.52 -25.50
C PRO A 1062 -27.31 17.47 -26.56
N VAL A 1063 -27.85 16.28 -26.33
CA VAL A 1063 -27.40 15.00 -26.87
C VAL A 1063 -27.78 14.77 -28.35
N GLU A 1064 -28.54 15.67 -28.99
CA GLU A 1064 -29.24 15.29 -30.23
C GLU A 1064 -28.81 15.96 -31.54
N ASP A 1065 -27.96 17.00 -31.56
CA ASP A 1065 -27.51 17.57 -32.87
C ASP A 1065 -26.12 18.23 -32.90
N GLY A 1066 -25.31 18.19 -31.82
CA GLY A 1066 -23.88 18.58 -31.85
C GLY A 1066 -23.54 20.03 -32.20
N ASP A 1067 -24.51 20.86 -32.62
CA ASP A 1067 -24.28 22.23 -33.08
C ASP A 1067 -24.42 23.29 -31.99
N TYR A 1068 -24.89 22.89 -30.81
CA TYR A 1068 -25.16 23.81 -29.71
C TYR A 1068 -24.39 23.44 -28.44
N ILE A 1069 -23.66 24.43 -27.88
CA ILE A 1069 -22.91 24.33 -26.62
C ILE A 1069 -23.41 25.43 -25.69
N GLN A 1070 -23.80 24.99 -24.50
CA GLN A 1070 -24.24 25.85 -23.42
C GLN A 1070 -23.20 25.84 -22.32
N PHE A 1071 -22.88 27.00 -21.76
CA PHE A 1071 -22.29 27.04 -20.44
C PHE A 1071 -23.08 27.98 -19.55
N THR A 1072 -23.09 27.64 -18.27
CA THR A 1072 -23.84 28.35 -17.24
C THR A 1072 -22.86 28.70 -16.13
N LEU A 1073 -22.90 29.96 -15.69
CA LEU A 1073 -22.16 30.45 -14.54
C LEU A 1073 -23.16 31.21 -13.66
N GLY A 1074 -23.52 30.64 -12.52
CA GLY A 1074 -24.63 31.13 -11.69
C GLY A 1074 -25.97 31.04 -12.42
N ASP A 1075 -26.74 32.14 -12.44
CA ASP A 1075 -28.05 32.24 -13.11
C ASP A 1075 -27.94 32.65 -14.60
N GLN A 1076 -26.72 32.89 -15.10
CA GLN A 1076 -26.49 33.34 -16.47
C GLN A 1076 -26.05 32.19 -17.37
N THR A 1077 -26.57 32.20 -18.59
CA THR A 1077 -26.35 31.16 -19.59
C THR A 1077 -25.89 31.79 -20.88
N TRP A 1078 -24.86 31.21 -21.46
CA TRP A 1078 -24.29 31.59 -22.74
C TRP A 1078 -24.28 30.40 -23.68
N ARG A 1079 -24.39 30.74 -24.95
CA ARG A 1079 -24.87 29.87 -26.00
C ARG A 1079 -24.20 30.28 -27.30
N ASN A 1080 -23.63 29.29 -27.97
CA ASN A 1080 -22.98 29.53 -29.25
C ASN A 1080 -23.98 29.88 -30.38
N ASP A 1081 -25.29 29.68 -30.17
CA ASP A 1081 -26.35 29.91 -31.15
C ASP A 1081 -27.19 31.19 -30.94
N ASP A 1082 -27.00 31.93 -29.84
CA ASP A 1082 -27.74 33.18 -29.56
C ASP A 1082 -26.91 34.46 -29.72
N GLY A 1083 -25.69 34.32 -30.25
CA GLY A 1083 -24.77 35.42 -30.50
C GLY A 1083 -23.97 35.87 -29.27
N SER A 1084 -24.08 35.16 -28.15
CA SER A 1084 -23.29 35.43 -26.93
C SER A 1084 -21.86 34.88 -26.99
N CYS A 1085 -21.57 33.99 -27.95
CA CYS A 1085 -20.22 33.52 -28.26
C CYS A 1085 -19.89 33.68 -29.75
N SER A 1086 -18.62 33.90 -30.05
CA SER A 1086 -18.08 33.79 -31.41
C SER A 1086 -17.70 32.34 -31.69
N VAL A 1087 -18.26 31.75 -32.75
CA VAL A 1087 -18.01 30.35 -33.14
C VAL A 1087 -17.19 30.32 -34.42
N GLY A 1088 -16.02 29.68 -34.37
CA GLY A 1088 -15.20 29.38 -35.54
C GLY A 1088 -15.86 28.34 -36.45
N GLY A 1089 -15.52 28.37 -37.73
CA GLY A 1089 -15.90 27.32 -38.67
C GLY A 1089 -15.26 25.98 -38.31
N TRP A 1090 -15.82 24.88 -38.82
CA TRP A 1090 -15.16 23.57 -38.76
C TRP A 1090 -13.94 23.56 -39.67
N ASP A 1091 -12.76 23.35 -39.11
CA ASP A 1091 -11.54 23.18 -39.87
C ASP A 1091 -11.46 21.73 -40.35
N HIS A 1092 -11.56 21.54 -41.67
CA HIS A 1092 -11.35 20.26 -42.37
C HIS A 1092 -12.09 19.02 -41.83
N GLY A 1093 -13.18 19.22 -41.09
CA GLY A 1093 -14.09 18.15 -40.66
C GLY A 1093 -13.83 17.56 -39.28
N ALA A 1094 -12.92 18.10 -38.46
CA ALA A 1094 -12.54 17.46 -37.19
C ALA A 1094 -12.56 18.35 -35.93
N ASP A 1095 -12.38 19.67 -36.02
CA ASP A 1095 -12.39 20.56 -34.85
C ASP A 1095 -12.93 21.98 -35.13
N ARG A 1096 -13.47 22.63 -34.09
CA ARG A 1096 -13.87 24.04 -34.12
C ARG A 1096 -13.67 24.73 -32.77
N GLN A 1097 -13.40 26.04 -32.80
CA GLN A 1097 -13.18 26.87 -31.60
C GLN A 1097 -14.35 27.80 -31.32
N MET A 1098 -14.56 28.12 -30.05
CA MET A 1098 -15.56 29.07 -29.58
C MET A 1098 -14.99 29.99 -28.51
N ASP A 1099 -15.28 31.28 -28.63
CA ASP A 1099 -14.85 32.32 -27.71
C ASP A 1099 -16.05 33.06 -27.16
N CYS A 1100 -16.23 33.00 -25.84
CA CYS A 1100 -17.34 33.64 -25.14
C CYS A 1100 -16.80 34.66 -24.14
N GLY A 1101 -17.08 35.95 -24.38
CA GLY A 1101 -16.67 37.03 -23.49
C GLY A 1101 -17.75 37.39 -22.47
N PHE A 1102 -17.38 37.54 -21.20
CA PHE A 1102 -18.29 38.02 -20.15
C PHE A 1102 -17.55 38.88 -19.12
N THR A 1103 -18.29 39.69 -18.36
CA THR A 1103 -17.70 40.56 -17.33
C THR A 1103 -17.65 39.83 -15.99
N CYS A 1104 -16.48 39.80 -15.35
CA CYS A 1104 -16.23 39.10 -14.09
C CYS A 1104 -15.63 40.06 -13.05
N THR A 1105 -16.00 39.89 -11.78
CA THR A 1105 -15.62 40.78 -10.67
C THR A 1105 -15.08 39.97 -9.50
N TRP A 1106 -14.06 40.46 -8.79
CA TRP A 1106 -13.40 39.74 -7.69
C TRP A 1106 -14.13 39.96 -6.36
N GLY A 1107 -14.66 38.89 -5.74
CA GLY A 1107 -15.60 38.96 -4.62
C GLY A 1107 -15.01 38.89 -3.21
N GLY A 1108 -13.91 39.59 -2.90
CA GLY A 1108 -13.27 39.54 -1.57
C GLY A 1108 -13.26 40.86 -0.79
N GLY A 1109 -14.37 41.24 -0.14
CA GLY A 1109 -14.37 42.28 0.91
C GLY A 1109 -15.56 43.24 0.93
N ASP A 1110 -16.40 43.09 1.96
CA ASP A 1110 -17.45 43.98 2.48
C ASP A 1110 -18.58 44.50 1.55
N SER A 1111 -19.81 44.17 1.93
CA SER A 1111 -21.05 44.49 1.22
C SER A 1111 -21.46 45.94 1.44
N THR A 1112 -21.35 46.83 0.44
CA THR A 1112 -22.25 48.00 0.32
C THR A 1112 -22.39 48.60 -1.08
N ASP A 1113 -21.68 48.14 -2.12
CA ASP A 1113 -21.83 48.73 -3.47
C ASP A 1113 -22.92 48.01 -4.29
N PRO A 1114 -23.98 48.69 -4.76
CA PRO A 1114 -25.05 48.08 -5.53
C PRO A 1114 -24.56 47.84 -6.96
N LEU A 1115 -24.14 46.61 -7.23
CA LEU A 1115 -23.69 46.16 -8.55
C LEU A 1115 -24.76 46.41 -9.62
N SER A 1116 -24.32 46.97 -10.74
CA SER A 1116 -25.08 47.00 -11.99
C SER A 1116 -25.43 45.56 -12.39
N SER A 1117 -26.68 45.35 -12.78
CA SER A 1117 -27.18 44.04 -13.21
C SER A 1117 -26.37 43.53 -14.41
N GLY A 1118 -25.38 42.66 -14.17
CA GLY A 1118 -24.59 42.07 -15.24
C GLY A 1118 -23.26 41.41 -14.87
N SER A 1119 -22.65 41.72 -13.72
CA SER A 1119 -21.35 41.18 -13.31
C SER A 1119 -21.45 39.97 -12.38
N GLN A 1120 -20.68 38.91 -12.66
CA GLN A 1120 -20.58 37.70 -11.82
C GLN A 1120 -19.36 37.77 -10.89
N LYS A 1121 -19.48 37.20 -9.68
CA LYS A 1121 -18.40 37.15 -8.69
C LYS A 1121 -17.52 35.91 -8.89
N LEU A 1122 -16.21 36.14 -8.96
CA LEU A 1122 -15.12 35.16 -8.75
C LEU A 1122 -15.00 34.82 -7.27
#